data_AF-A0A7Z9GCN1-F1
#
_entry.id   AF-A0A7Z9GCN1-F1
#
_cell.length_a   1.000
_cell.length_b   1.000
_cell.length_c   1.000
_cell.angle_alpha   90.00
_cell.angle_beta   90.00
_cell.angle_gamma   90.00
#
_symmetry.space_group_name_H-M   'P 1'
#
loop_
_entity.id
_entity.type
_entity.pdbx_description
1 polymer ?
#
loop_
_entity_poly.entity_id
_entity_poly.type
_entity_poly.pdbx_seq_one_letter_code
_entity_poly.pdbx_strand_id
1 'polypeptide(L)'
;MRIAVLALMFQLALGCGGSEWTSLAGGEFKFPDEHVVSGAAMARISGVGMDTLTSHIGQLLPALAGNNDSGWTCINVDQLLESGVINIPIALGPFTADLAARELELCIDLKEMDVKFVEGSQPAALLLTVSHARVALAKPAVLSGTVQFLGITGSAACRIDNNVDLDGPFPFLSEVSFTTEAVIDVSDEGYFSLKSTSKNLTIHELGAKVTQDCSLPECSDKNPGNIGDPCLECDFCTNNELHQSVLTFLKNTIDQLFDPLLGAVFDSIGALVLDELLNGRPLNISASVSLANLMSAVSSSARSVSNLGLLIRPAPQGFLVDGSGTDIGLTIRLAGGTLAGAVHPCAANGLDTPSFSDTPFPDLPITLPDGSNYDLALAVSEPFLNQLLWSSYASGALCLGLTTREIATLTASSGSLSLRAGALDILFPGVTALAKRSASVRIRLLPTLKASDFPLLSFSSNSGGISLNWPRFTLAMEVFADGAYMRISTITADVSADLSIQPIPGEGLEITINKLELAQVEVSASSFESVRVEEIIQLALELLLKTIGSAHPFNLQLDAGFVDGFLGGLPLVPQVADLTVLGTDKRWLGIFLTLSSGAEKPLGEPMESLPLIQLQEPQSNGCHAGRQPVLSTSLLGISFLLLLAIGMRAYSRRLWLLLLLFLSSCTPLSGSPVACNSHADCPSGLTCNPKTAQCISETPCTTDDDCCLNTVCFNGACRVLEACSKHSECLEDQICDQGQCEAKACNVDAPCHAPYHQCVGGLCVREVACGGCPSGRVCEPQSGRCVDSCQGFSCPDGQFTAVSDPTPLSGLGCHPEEVTCQCVSYPPLAPAAPGPWLNLVEAEGGVIWMIARDMRYGDLVQRKLESTDQGQSELLLDGRPPGPVVGAISGPRGGVSAPGPDVGYFVSSVRLNDSFVTLYQDADRELLKAAVSSPQSLQVVYELDATPGSGFGTDLIVDLSSELHTTYMTRTQGGTATLFYAHSKTPGSVPLSPENWLIHPVSKLGGVPLFEAPCDGKCMPTEVCVMTQAAPECQSPDLLSQCDPSCDLSSLCVGGVCSVMLRSAANVLPWRDEPGNDAAIAIWGNERLIAFHDHFSGSLKLARAAKDQAFSLLSLAGGKGHDIGHHVEIDAIPGFIAVAYQDATREIIHLMTGVEPAGLKDQEIATGGSGIALRIRSDGTILLAFGQPNMEAVQVWHGHAENLELLQLHTGGSVGRFNALLLSSKGPILATLRDNLSAELEINPQIESVNLTDF
;
A
#
# COMPACT_ATOMS: atom_id res chain seq x y z
N MET A 1 18.57 -11.28 8.56
CA MET A 1 18.72 -9.83 8.81
C MET A 1 19.82 -9.14 8.01
N ARG A 2 21.11 -9.53 8.06
CA ARG A 2 22.12 -9.09 7.05
C ARG A 2 21.60 -9.24 5.61
N ILE A 3 20.80 -10.30 5.43
CA ILE A 3 20.07 -10.66 4.21
C ILE A 3 18.79 -9.83 3.99
N ALA A 4 17.98 -9.57 5.03
CA ALA A 4 16.82 -8.68 4.92
C ALA A 4 17.22 -7.25 4.53
N VAL A 5 18.40 -6.84 4.95
CA VAL A 5 18.98 -5.51 4.73
C VAL A 5 19.54 -5.35 3.31
N LEU A 6 20.19 -6.40 2.76
CA LEU A 6 20.53 -6.46 1.33
C LEU A 6 19.28 -6.60 0.44
N ALA A 7 18.29 -7.40 0.85
CA ALA A 7 16.97 -7.50 0.20
C ALA A 7 16.26 -6.16 0.16
N LEU A 8 16.24 -5.46 1.29
CA LEU A 8 15.68 -4.14 1.47
C LEU A 8 16.40 -3.10 0.61
N MET A 9 17.72 -3.23 0.41
CA MET A 9 18.49 -2.37 -0.48
C MET A 9 18.17 -2.62 -1.94
N PHE A 10 18.08 -3.87 -2.37
CA PHE A 10 17.65 -4.18 -3.73
C PHE A 10 16.22 -3.72 -3.96
N GLN A 11 15.29 -4.05 -3.06
CA GLN A 11 13.88 -3.67 -3.21
C GLN A 11 13.65 -2.16 -3.10
N LEU A 12 14.37 -1.43 -2.25
CA LEU A 12 14.20 0.02 -2.10
C LEU A 12 15.03 0.86 -3.06
N ALA A 13 16.22 0.42 -3.51
CA ALA A 13 16.94 1.08 -4.60
C ALA A 13 16.22 0.94 -5.95
N LEU A 14 15.26 0.02 -6.04
CA LEU A 14 14.55 -0.34 -7.26
C LEU A 14 13.04 -0.06 -7.17
N GLY A 15 12.57 0.63 -6.12
CA GLY A 15 11.19 1.12 -6.00
C GLY A 15 10.10 0.06 -5.82
N CYS A 16 10.43 -1.18 -5.44
CA CYS A 16 9.48 -2.30 -5.46
C CYS A 16 8.44 -2.21 -4.33
N GLY A 17 7.14 -2.19 -4.66
CA GLY A 17 6.04 -2.24 -3.70
C GLY A 17 5.08 -3.41 -3.97
N GLY A 18 5.21 -4.50 -3.20
CA GLY A 18 4.10 -5.46 -3.03
C GLY A 18 3.01 -4.86 -2.13
N SER A 19 1.76 -5.34 -2.22
CA SER A 19 0.61 -4.78 -1.49
C SER A 19 0.78 -4.72 0.04
N GLU A 20 1.55 -5.64 0.64
CA GLU A 20 1.90 -5.61 2.08
C GLU A 20 2.83 -4.44 2.48
N TRP A 21 3.43 -3.73 1.51
CA TRP A 21 4.41 -2.65 1.72
C TRP A 21 3.85 -1.23 1.50
N THR A 22 2.57 -1.11 1.17
CA THR A 22 1.88 0.18 0.96
C THR A 22 1.88 1.09 2.20
N SER A 23 2.27 0.60 3.38
CA SER A 23 2.44 1.39 4.60
C SER A 23 3.78 2.15 4.71
N LEU A 24 4.64 2.16 3.69
CA LEU A 24 5.97 2.82 3.72
C LEU A 24 5.92 4.37 3.78
N ALA A 25 4.75 5.00 3.67
CA ALA A 25 4.59 6.48 3.65
C ALA A 25 4.38 7.12 5.05
N GLY A 26 4.59 6.39 6.14
CA GLY A 26 4.24 6.84 7.50
C GLY A 26 5.41 7.39 8.33
N GLY A 27 6.01 8.51 7.92
CA GLY A 27 6.91 9.29 8.77
C GLY A 27 8.12 9.87 8.02
N GLU A 28 8.18 11.20 7.91
CA GLU A 28 9.37 11.88 7.38
C GLU A 28 10.57 11.66 8.31
N PHE A 29 11.50 10.81 7.89
CA PHE A 29 12.83 10.76 8.49
C PHE A 29 13.63 11.97 7.98
N LYS A 30 14.03 12.85 8.89
CA LYS A 30 15.01 13.89 8.57
C LYS A 30 16.39 13.27 8.56
N PHE A 31 17.00 13.19 7.38
CA PHE A 31 18.38 12.75 7.21
C PHE A 31 19.31 13.95 7.29
N PRO A 32 20.22 14.01 8.27
CA PRO A 32 21.34 14.94 8.22
C PRO A 32 22.21 14.65 6.99
N ASP A 33 22.77 15.69 6.35
CA ASP A 33 23.58 15.52 5.15
C ASP A 33 24.82 14.64 5.41
N GLU A 34 25.36 14.63 6.64
CA GLU A 34 26.44 13.73 7.06
C GLU A 34 26.05 12.24 7.11
N HIS A 35 24.77 11.94 6.96
CA HIS A 35 24.23 10.58 6.85
C HIS A 35 23.74 10.27 5.44
N VAL A 36 24.16 11.04 4.44
CA VAL A 36 23.89 10.74 3.03
C VAL A 36 25.20 10.46 2.32
N VAL A 37 25.38 9.22 1.86
CA VAL A 37 26.50 8.81 1.00
C VAL A 37 26.17 9.26 -0.42
N SER A 38 26.99 10.12 -1.01
CA SER A 38 26.72 10.70 -2.33
C SER A 38 26.80 9.67 -3.46
N GLY A 39 27.63 8.64 -3.31
CA GLY A 39 27.74 7.48 -4.19
C GLY A 39 27.20 6.22 -3.54
N ALA A 40 25.89 6.17 -3.26
CA ALA A 40 25.27 5.05 -2.57
C ALA A 40 24.94 3.89 -3.53
N ALA A 41 24.31 4.21 -4.65
CA ALA A 41 23.91 3.26 -5.66
C ALA A 41 23.99 3.87 -7.06
N MET A 42 23.99 3.02 -8.07
CA MET A 42 23.92 3.40 -9.48
C MET A 42 23.07 2.38 -10.22
N ALA A 43 22.27 2.85 -11.16
CA ALA A 43 21.61 2.01 -12.15
C ALA A 43 22.04 2.44 -13.55
N ARG A 44 22.14 1.52 -14.49
CA ARG A 44 22.41 1.84 -15.90
C ARG A 44 21.54 0.99 -16.80
N ILE A 45 20.81 1.65 -17.68
CA ILE A 45 20.14 1.00 -18.80
C ILE A 45 21.11 1.05 -19.98
N SER A 46 21.52 -0.10 -20.50
CA SER A 46 22.43 -0.16 -21.64
C SER A 46 21.72 0.25 -22.93
N GLY A 47 22.47 0.44 -24.03
CA GLY A 47 21.86 0.68 -25.35
C GLY A 47 20.97 -0.47 -25.78
N VAL A 48 21.39 -1.71 -25.52
CA VAL A 48 20.58 -2.92 -25.79
C VAL A 48 19.34 -2.96 -24.91
N GLY A 49 19.46 -2.59 -23.63
CA GLY A 49 18.33 -2.48 -22.72
C GLY A 49 17.31 -1.46 -23.19
N MET A 50 17.76 -0.32 -23.74
CA MET A 50 16.86 0.65 -24.35
C MET A 50 16.22 0.15 -25.63
N ASP A 51 16.93 -0.56 -26.49
CA ASP A 51 16.32 -1.16 -27.68
C ASP A 51 15.21 -2.15 -27.26
N THR A 52 15.47 -2.96 -26.23
CA THR A 52 14.50 -3.87 -25.61
C THR A 52 13.30 -3.11 -25.05
N LEU A 53 13.52 -2.05 -24.26
CA LEU A 53 12.45 -1.21 -23.69
C LEU A 53 11.65 -0.50 -24.77
N THR A 54 12.31 0.09 -25.76
CA THR A 54 11.68 0.83 -26.86
C THR A 54 10.81 -0.09 -27.70
N SER A 55 11.26 -1.33 -27.94
CA SER A 55 10.44 -2.33 -28.65
C SER A 55 9.15 -2.67 -27.92
N HIS A 56 9.16 -2.67 -26.58
CA HIS A 56 7.97 -2.92 -25.76
C HIS A 56 7.09 -1.66 -25.61
N ILE A 57 7.69 -0.48 -25.42
CA ILE A 57 6.96 0.80 -25.39
C ILE A 57 6.24 1.02 -26.73
N GLY A 58 6.87 0.67 -27.85
CA GLY A 58 6.24 0.71 -29.18
C GLY A 58 4.99 -0.19 -29.28
N GLN A 59 4.95 -1.30 -28.54
CA GLN A 59 3.77 -2.17 -28.45
C GLN A 59 2.70 -1.61 -27.51
N LEU A 60 3.09 -0.91 -26.45
CA LEU A 60 2.16 -0.34 -25.47
C LEU A 60 1.55 0.98 -25.91
N LEU A 61 2.28 1.84 -26.63
CA LEU A 61 1.81 3.15 -27.10
C LEU A 61 0.40 3.14 -27.72
N PRO A 62 0.07 2.17 -28.61
CA PRO A 62 -1.29 1.92 -29.08
C PRO A 62 -2.35 1.79 -27.97
N ALA A 63 -2.09 0.97 -26.96
CA ALA A 63 -3.03 0.68 -25.87
C ALA A 63 -3.20 1.89 -24.94
N LEU A 64 -2.15 2.69 -24.77
CA LEU A 64 -2.08 3.80 -23.82
C LEU A 64 -2.73 5.09 -24.33
N ALA A 65 -2.77 5.29 -25.64
CA ALA A 65 -3.44 6.43 -26.25
C ALA A 65 -4.97 6.31 -26.28
N GLY A 66 -5.54 5.28 -25.64
CA GLY A 66 -6.97 5.19 -25.35
C GLY A 66 -7.88 4.95 -26.54
N ASN A 67 -7.40 4.44 -27.69
CA ASN A 67 -8.28 4.11 -28.82
C ASN A 67 -7.71 3.06 -29.78
N ASN A 68 -8.55 2.06 -30.06
CA ASN A 68 -8.58 1.11 -31.18
C ASN A 68 -7.36 0.16 -31.30
N ASP A 69 -7.62 -1.12 -31.55
CA ASP A 69 -6.62 -2.19 -31.84
C ASP A 69 -5.65 -1.90 -33.02
N SER A 70 -5.74 -0.71 -33.63
CA SER A 70 -5.05 -0.32 -34.86
C SER A 70 -3.77 0.48 -34.66
N GLY A 71 -3.45 0.94 -33.44
CA GLY A 71 -2.18 1.62 -33.13
C GLY A 71 -2.11 3.12 -33.45
N TRP A 72 -3.23 3.83 -33.32
CA TRP A 72 -3.32 5.26 -33.58
C TRP A 72 -3.49 6.06 -32.27
N THR A 73 -2.77 7.16 -32.14
CA THR A 73 -2.93 8.11 -31.02
C THR A 73 -3.74 9.31 -31.46
N CYS A 74 -4.93 9.51 -30.89
CA CYS A 74 -5.89 10.54 -31.31
C CYS A 74 -6.01 11.67 -30.28
N ILE A 75 -6.09 12.92 -30.76
CA ILE A 75 -6.27 14.11 -29.94
C ILE A 75 -7.40 14.96 -30.51
N ASN A 76 -8.30 15.40 -29.63
CA ASN A 76 -9.36 16.33 -29.97
C ASN A 76 -8.81 17.76 -30.01
N VAL A 77 -8.72 18.33 -31.21
CA VAL A 77 -8.18 19.67 -31.42
C VAL A 77 -9.06 20.75 -30.76
N ASP A 78 -10.36 20.48 -30.62
CA ASP A 78 -11.30 21.41 -29.99
C ASP A 78 -10.98 21.62 -28.50
N GLN A 79 -10.31 20.66 -27.83
CA GLN A 79 -9.87 20.79 -26.44
C GLN A 79 -8.56 21.57 -26.28
N LEU A 80 -7.66 21.48 -27.26
CA LEU A 80 -6.37 22.20 -27.23
C LEU A 80 -6.51 23.69 -27.52
N LEU A 81 -7.53 24.06 -28.30
CA LEU A 81 -7.82 25.44 -28.64
C LEU A 81 -8.92 25.94 -27.72
N GLU A 82 -8.55 26.73 -26.70
CA GLU A 82 -9.46 27.31 -25.68
C GLU A 82 -10.73 27.98 -26.26
N SER A 83 -10.73 28.33 -27.55
CA SER A 83 -11.87 28.94 -28.24
C SER A 83 -12.91 27.94 -28.80
N GLY A 84 -12.63 26.63 -28.83
CA GLY A 84 -13.52 25.58 -29.37
C GLY A 84 -13.95 25.73 -30.84
N VAL A 85 -13.47 26.77 -31.53
CA VAL A 85 -13.84 27.14 -32.90
C VAL A 85 -12.62 27.74 -33.60
N ILE A 86 -12.25 27.17 -34.74
CA ILE A 86 -11.16 27.66 -35.60
C ILE A 86 -11.76 28.37 -36.81
N ASN A 87 -11.63 29.69 -36.88
CA ASN A 87 -12.11 30.48 -38.02
C ASN A 87 -11.12 30.40 -39.19
N ILE A 88 -11.60 29.94 -40.34
CA ILE A 88 -10.90 29.88 -41.61
C ILE A 88 -11.46 31.00 -42.50
N PRO A 89 -10.79 32.16 -42.59
CA PRO A 89 -11.20 33.19 -43.52
C PRO A 89 -10.87 32.75 -44.94
N ILE A 90 -11.89 32.57 -45.78
CA ILE A 90 -11.70 32.18 -47.18
C ILE A 90 -12.22 33.28 -48.11
N ALA A 91 -11.34 33.77 -48.99
CA ALA A 91 -11.68 34.67 -50.08
C ALA A 91 -11.67 33.90 -51.41
N LEU A 92 -12.85 33.43 -51.86
CA LEU A 92 -13.02 32.71 -53.13
C LEU A 92 -13.61 33.67 -54.17
N GLY A 93 -12.79 34.54 -54.76
CA GLY A 93 -13.26 35.53 -55.72
C GLY A 93 -14.34 36.47 -55.14
N PRO A 94 -15.60 36.47 -55.63
CA PRO A 94 -16.69 37.29 -55.06
C PRO A 94 -17.28 36.75 -53.76
N PHE A 95 -16.84 35.58 -53.29
CA PHE A 95 -17.31 34.97 -52.04
C PHE A 95 -16.36 35.31 -50.89
N THR A 96 -16.91 35.76 -49.78
CA THR A 96 -16.22 35.82 -48.49
C THR A 96 -16.91 34.85 -47.54
N ALA A 97 -16.18 33.87 -47.02
CA ALA A 97 -16.70 32.89 -46.09
C ALA A 97 -15.93 32.97 -44.77
N ASP A 98 -16.67 32.99 -43.67
CA ASP A 98 -16.17 32.73 -42.33
C ASP A 98 -16.62 31.32 -41.94
N LEU A 99 -15.71 30.35 -42.11
CA LEU A 99 -15.97 28.95 -41.84
C LEU A 99 -15.27 28.52 -40.54
N ALA A 100 -15.98 27.75 -39.74
CA ALA A 100 -15.50 27.10 -38.53
C ALA A 100 -15.31 25.61 -38.77
N ALA A 101 -14.16 25.06 -38.41
CA ALA A 101 -14.00 23.62 -38.25
C ALA A 101 -14.45 23.20 -36.85
N ARG A 102 -15.21 22.10 -36.74
CA ARG A 102 -15.58 21.44 -35.48
C ARG A 102 -15.43 19.93 -35.60
N GLU A 103 -15.33 19.26 -34.46
CA GLU A 103 -15.10 17.81 -34.39
C GLU A 103 -13.80 17.38 -35.06
N LEU A 104 -12.79 18.25 -35.00
CA LEU A 104 -11.48 17.98 -35.58
C LEU A 104 -10.69 17.10 -34.61
N GLU A 105 -10.66 15.80 -34.88
CA GLU A 105 -9.90 14.83 -34.10
C GLU A 105 -8.77 14.27 -34.95
N LEU A 106 -7.52 14.61 -34.60
CA LEU A 106 -6.33 14.22 -35.33
C LEU A 106 -5.69 12.99 -34.67
N CYS A 107 -5.50 11.94 -35.44
CA CYS A 107 -4.81 10.73 -35.05
C CYS A 107 -3.44 10.64 -35.74
N ILE A 108 -2.43 10.17 -35.02
CA ILE A 108 -1.09 9.89 -35.56
C ILE A 108 -0.75 8.41 -35.34
N ASP A 109 -0.28 7.74 -36.40
CA ASP A 109 0.31 6.40 -36.34
C ASP A 109 1.80 6.52 -36.00
N LEU A 110 2.18 6.04 -34.82
CA LEU A 110 3.53 6.11 -34.27
C LEU A 110 4.32 4.78 -34.40
N LYS A 111 3.87 3.84 -35.24
CA LYS A 111 4.52 2.51 -35.38
C LYS A 111 6.00 2.55 -35.76
N GLU A 112 6.43 3.56 -36.51
CA GLU A 112 7.83 3.73 -36.95
C GLU A 112 8.58 4.75 -36.08
N MET A 113 8.32 4.75 -34.77
CA MET A 113 9.08 5.55 -33.80
C MET A 113 10.36 4.84 -33.38
N ASP A 114 11.49 5.53 -33.54
CA ASP A 114 12.82 5.13 -33.07
C ASP A 114 13.25 6.05 -31.93
N VAL A 115 13.66 5.48 -30.80
CA VAL A 115 14.09 6.24 -29.60
C VAL A 115 15.56 5.95 -29.34
N LYS A 116 16.39 6.99 -29.38
CA LYS A 116 17.83 6.89 -29.15
C LYS A 116 18.29 7.87 -28.09
N PHE A 117 19.30 7.53 -27.31
CA PHE A 117 19.96 8.52 -26.48
C PHE A 117 20.79 9.51 -27.31
N VAL A 118 20.81 10.77 -26.88
CA VAL A 118 21.74 11.78 -27.42
C VAL A 118 23.09 11.60 -26.73
N GLU A 119 24.08 11.10 -27.48
CA GLU A 119 25.43 10.82 -26.98
C GLU A 119 26.04 12.03 -26.24
N GLY A 120 26.45 11.83 -24.99
CA GLY A 120 27.11 12.85 -24.16
C GLY A 120 26.20 13.97 -23.66
N SER A 121 24.87 13.82 -23.73
CA SER A 121 23.91 14.80 -23.22
C SER A 121 23.93 14.90 -21.68
N GLN A 122 23.97 16.14 -21.18
CA GLN A 122 23.78 16.51 -19.78
C GLN A 122 22.99 17.83 -19.71
N PRO A 123 21.72 17.85 -19.24
CA PRO A 123 20.92 16.71 -18.77
C PRO A 123 20.72 15.62 -19.84
N ALA A 124 20.38 14.40 -19.40
CA ALA A 124 20.16 13.27 -20.28
C ALA A 124 19.04 13.58 -21.29
N ALA A 125 19.29 13.34 -22.58
CA ALA A 125 18.31 13.60 -23.63
C ALA A 125 18.07 12.36 -24.49
N LEU A 126 16.81 12.17 -24.87
CA LEU A 126 16.31 11.19 -25.82
C LEU A 126 16.01 11.89 -27.13
N LEU A 127 16.53 11.35 -28.23
CA LEU A 127 16.17 11.70 -29.60
C LEU A 127 15.12 10.71 -30.08
N LEU A 128 13.87 11.17 -30.18
CA LEU A 128 12.81 10.40 -30.80
C LEU A 128 12.73 10.81 -32.26
N THR A 129 12.87 9.84 -33.15
CA THR A 129 12.74 10.03 -34.60
C THR A 129 11.55 9.23 -35.07
N VAL A 130 10.56 9.93 -35.62
CA VAL A 130 9.41 9.28 -36.24
C VAL A 130 9.53 9.48 -37.73
N SER A 131 9.68 8.37 -38.44
CA SER A 131 9.72 8.35 -39.90
C SER A 131 8.34 7.97 -40.41
N HIS A 132 7.90 8.61 -41.49
CA HIS A 132 6.68 8.21 -42.22
C HIS A 132 5.40 8.04 -41.37
N ALA A 133 5.25 8.79 -40.26
CA ALA A 133 4.05 8.72 -39.43
C ALA A 133 2.83 9.20 -40.20
N ARG A 134 1.77 8.41 -40.17
CA ARG A 134 0.53 8.76 -40.85
C ARG A 134 -0.32 9.59 -39.90
N VAL A 135 -0.81 10.73 -40.39
CA VAL A 135 -1.77 11.58 -39.70
C VAL A 135 -3.12 11.38 -40.37
N ALA A 136 -4.17 11.11 -39.62
CA ALA A 136 -5.52 10.91 -40.12
C ALA A 136 -6.54 11.63 -39.23
N LEU A 137 -7.74 11.87 -39.74
CA LEU A 137 -8.89 12.23 -38.95
C LEU A 137 -9.51 10.96 -38.35
N ALA A 138 -9.78 10.96 -37.04
CA ALA A 138 -10.47 9.84 -36.36
C ALA A 138 -11.86 9.62 -36.95
N LYS A 139 -12.53 10.73 -37.23
CA LYS A 139 -13.85 10.83 -37.86
C LYS A 139 -13.87 12.02 -38.81
N PRO A 140 -14.77 12.04 -39.80
CA PRO A 140 -14.87 13.16 -40.71
C PRO A 140 -15.16 14.47 -39.96
N ALA A 141 -14.32 15.49 -40.13
CA ALA A 141 -14.50 16.78 -39.47
C ALA A 141 -15.57 17.60 -40.20
N VAL A 142 -16.26 18.50 -39.49
CA VAL A 142 -17.31 19.34 -40.07
C VAL A 142 -16.80 20.77 -40.22
N LEU A 143 -16.84 21.27 -41.46
CA LEU A 143 -16.57 22.65 -41.82
C LEU A 143 -17.90 23.37 -42.00
N SER A 144 -18.29 24.25 -41.07
CA SER A 144 -19.58 24.96 -41.14
C SER A 144 -19.40 26.46 -40.94
N GLY A 145 -20.23 27.29 -41.58
CA GLY A 145 -20.16 28.74 -41.36
C GLY A 145 -20.99 29.55 -42.34
N THR A 146 -20.80 30.86 -42.33
CA THR A 146 -21.54 31.77 -43.21
C THR A 146 -20.73 32.14 -44.44
N VAL A 147 -21.35 32.00 -45.60
CA VAL A 147 -20.81 32.41 -46.90
C VAL A 147 -21.59 33.62 -47.40
N GLN A 148 -20.88 34.70 -47.74
CA GLN A 148 -21.46 35.86 -48.42
C GLN A 148 -21.13 35.85 -49.90
N PHE A 149 -22.16 35.97 -50.74
CA PHE A 149 -22.03 36.12 -52.19
C PHE A 149 -22.88 37.29 -52.67
N LEU A 150 -22.25 38.32 -53.23
CA LEU A 150 -22.96 39.49 -53.79
C LEU A 150 -23.99 40.13 -52.83
N GLY A 151 -23.73 40.09 -51.51
CA GLY A 151 -24.61 40.63 -50.47
C GLY A 151 -25.70 39.67 -49.97
N ILE A 152 -25.78 38.45 -50.49
CA ILE A 152 -26.61 37.36 -49.96
C ILE A 152 -25.75 36.58 -48.97
N THR A 153 -26.24 36.38 -47.75
CA THR A 153 -25.57 35.57 -46.71
C THR A 153 -26.28 34.23 -46.64
N GLY A 154 -25.53 33.13 -46.71
CA GLY A 154 -26.01 31.76 -46.62
C GLY A 154 -25.16 30.94 -45.66
N SER A 155 -25.68 29.80 -45.21
CA SER A 155 -24.99 28.88 -44.30
C SER A 155 -24.45 27.70 -45.11
N ALA A 156 -23.16 27.42 -45.04
CA ALA A 156 -22.55 26.26 -45.71
C ALA A 156 -22.04 25.27 -44.67
N ALA A 157 -22.21 23.97 -44.97
CA ALA A 157 -21.56 22.90 -44.22
C ALA A 157 -20.95 21.87 -45.19
N CYS A 158 -19.68 21.55 -44.99
CA CYS A 158 -18.93 20.55 -45.73
C CYS A 158 -18.30 19.56 -44.76
N ARG A 159 -18.10 18.34 -45.22
CA ARG A 159 -17.39 17.32 -44.44
C ARG A 159 -15.96 17.18 -44.97
N ILE A 160 -14.99 17.03 -44.07
CA ILE A 160 -13.60 16.80 -44.39
C ILE A 160 -13.29 15.35 -44.04
N ASP A 161 -13.11 14.52 -45.06
CA ASP A 161 -12.72 13.12 -44.94
C ASP A 161 -11.22 12.95 -45.20
N ASN A 162 -10.65 11.86 -44.67
CA ASN A 162 -9.31 11.41 -45.06
C ASN A 162 -9.27 11.11 -46.57
N ASN A 163 -8.11 11.31 -47.20
CA ASN A 163 -7.98 11.07 -48.63
C ASN A 163 -8.05 9.56 -48.94
N VAL A 164 -9.03 9.16 -49.74
CA VAL A 164 -9.28 7.75 -50.09
C VAL A 164 -8.45 7.30 -51.32
N ASP A 165 -7.84 8.25 -52.03
CA ASP A 165 -7.12 7.97 -53.30
C ASP A 165 -5.62 7.67 -53.10
N LEU A 166 -5.14 7.56 -51.85
CA LEU A 166 -3.80 7.07 -51.53
C LEU A 166 -3.88 5.54 -51.39
N ASP A 167 -3.12 4.78 -52.19
CA ASP A 167 -3.14 3.31 -52.31
C ASP A 167 -2.72 2.56 -51.01
N GLY A 168 -3.52 2.68 -49.94
CA GLY A 168 -3.29 2.03 -48.65
C GLY A 168 -4.59 1.53 -47.98
N PRO A 169 -4.52 0.54 -47.09
CA PRO A 169 -5.70 -0.04 -46.42
C PRO A 169 -6.43 0.91 -45.47
N PHE A 170 -5.85 2.08 -45.16
CA PHE A 170 -6.45 3.12 -44.31
C PHE A 170 -6.21 4.50 -44.94
N PRO A 171 -7.26 5.31 -45.15
CA PRO A 171 -7.12 6.67 -45.67
C PRO A 171 -6.50 7.57 -44.61
N PHE A 172 -5.47 8.34 -44.97
CA PHE A 172 -4.79 9.28 -44.08
C PHE A 172 -4.75 10.69 -44.70
N LEU A 173 -4.64 11.72 -43.85
CA LEU A 173 -4.48 13.12 -44.25
C LEU A 173 -3.07 13.38 -44.77
N SER A 174 -2.07 12.95 -44.02
CA SER A 174 -0.68 13.30 -44.30
C SER A 174 0.28 12.24 -43.85
N GLU A 175 1.44 12.21 -44.47
CA GLU A 175 2.60 11.54 -43.92
C GLU A 175 3.57 12.60 -43.35
N VAL A 176 3.98 12.43 -42.10
CA VAL A 176 4.87 13.35 -41.39
C VAL A 176 6.11 12.62 -40.94
N SER A 177 7.24 13.32 -40.97
CA SER A 177 8.46 12.87 -40.32
C SER A 177 8.97 13.99 -39.44
N PHE A 178 9.37 13.63 -38.23
CA PHE A 178 9.85 14.62 -37.27
C PHE A 178 10.88 13.99 -36.36
N THR A 179 11.71 14.85 -35.81
CA THR A 179 12.62 14.49 -34.74
C THR A 179 12.23 15.32 -33.53
N THR A 180 12.36 14.78 -32.33
CA THR A 180 12.10 15.53 -31.11
C THR A 180 13.11 15.12 -30.07
N GLU A 181 13.65 16.10 -29.38
CA GLU A 181 14.60 15.89 -28.30
C GLU A 181 13.85 16.03 -26.98
N ALA A 182 13.70 14.94 -26.24
CA ALA A 182 13.11 14.92 -24.92
C ALA A 182 14.21 14.90 -23.86
N VAL A 183 14.34 15.98 -23.11
CA VAL A 183 15.28 16.11 -22.01
C VAL A 183 14.67 15.52 -20.75
N ILE A 184 15.34 14.55 -20.15
CA ILE A 184 15.02 13.99 -18.84
C ILE A 184 15.63 14.90 -17.79
N ASP A 185 14.78 15.59 -17.06
CA ASP A 185 15.14 16.50 -15.97
C ASP A 185 14.53 15.97 -14.66
N VAL A 186 15.12 16.32 -13.51
CA VAL A 186 14.58 15.94 -12.20
C VAL A 186 14.46 17.16 -11.32
N SER A 187 13.27 17.35 -10.75
CA SER A 187 12.99 18.46 -9.85
C SER A 187 13.80 18.35 -8.56
N ASP A 188 13.92 19.46 -7.82
CA ASP A 188 14.57 19.47 -6.49
C ASP A 188 13.88 18.53 -5.48
N GLU A 189 12.61 18.20 -5.73
CA GLU A 189 11.81 17.25 -4.95
C GLU A 189 12.02 15.79 -5.38
N GLY A 190 12.74 15.55 -6.47
CA GLY A 190 13.03 14.21 -7.00
C GLY A 190 12.04 13.71 -8.05
N TYR A 191 11.10 14.53 -8.54
CA TYR A 191 10.19 14.11 -9.61
C TYR A 191 10.87 14.19 -10.96
N PHE A 192 10.71 13.17 -11.80
CA PHE A 192 11.11 13.27 -13.20
C PHE A 192 10.21 14.25 -13.93
N SER A 193 10.80 14.98 -14.87
CA SER A 193 10.07 15.75 -15.86
C SER A 193 10.71 15.51 -17.23
N LEU A 194 9.89 15.23 -18.22
CA LEU A 194 10.30 15.15 -19.62
C LEU A 194 10.00 16.49 -20.27
N LYS A 195 11.03 17.19 -20.72
CA LYS A 195 10.87 18.44 -21.50
C LYS A 195 11.19 18.14 -22.95
N SER A 196 10.18 18.09 -23.81
CA SER A 196 10.38 17.88 -25.24
C SER A 196 10.59 19.19 -25.99
N THR A 197 11.54 19.21 -26.92
CA THR A 197 11.67 20.25 -27.95
C THR A 197 11.67 19.58 -29.31
N SER A 198 10.63 19.83 -30.11
CA SER A 198 10.56 19.31 -31.47
C SER A 198 11.65 19.92 -32.35
N LYS A 199 12.14 19.14 -33.32
CA LYS A 199 13.13 19.53 -34.33
C LYS A 199 12.74 18.94 -35.68
N ASN A 200 12.64 19.78 -36.70
CA ASN A 200 12.51 19.35 -38.11
C ASN A 200 11.24 18.55 -38.45
N LEU A 201 10.05 19.09 -38.17
CA LEU A 201 8.81 18.57 -38.78
C LEU A 201 8.87 18.73 -40.31
N THR A 202 8.67 17.62 -41.02
CA THR A 202 8.53 17.57 -42.47
C THR A 202 7.19 16.90 -42.82
N ILE A 203 6.34 17.63 -43.53
CA ILE A 203 5.07 17.14 -44.07
C ILE A 203 5.32 16.71 -45.52
N HIS A 204 5.28 15.40 -45.82
CA HIS A 204 5.64 14.86 -47.14
C HIS A 204 4.53 15.06 -48.18
N GLU A 205 3.33 14.61 -47.84
CA GLU A 205 2.14 14.71 -48.68
C GLU A 205 0.94 15.04 -47.80
N LEU A 206 0.09 15.98 -48.23
CA LEU A 206 -1.15 16.34 -47.53
C LEU A 206 -2.32 16.22 -48.51
N GLY A 207 -3.28 15.36 -48.20
CA GLY A 207 -4.51 15.17 -48.94
C GLY A 207 -5.72 15.08 -48.01
N ALA A 208 -6.75 15.85 -48.30
CA ALA A 208 -8.02 15.79 -47.58
C ALA A 208 -9.15 15.85 -48.59
N LYS A 209 -10.20 15.04 -48.43
CA LYS A 209 -11.34 15.06 -49.33
C LYS A 209 -12.45 15.89 -48.71
N VAL A 210 -12.79 17.01 -49.33
CA VAL A 210 -13.96 17.81 -48.93
C VAL A 210 -15.18 17.21 -49.64
N THR A 211 -16.09 16.61 -48.87
CA THR A 211 -17.33 16.02 -49.38
C THR A 211 -18.54 16.87 -49.00
N GLN A 212 -19.51 16.88 -49.91
CA GLN A 212 -20.80 17.52 -49.70
C GLN A 212 -21.67 16.62 -48.82
N ASP A 213 -22.15 17.16 -47.70
CA ASP A 213 -23.08 16.46 -46.81
C ASP A 213 -24.23 17.38 -46.40
N CYS A 214 -25.31 17.37 -47.21
CA CYS A 214 -26.50 18.16 -46.94
C CYS A 214 -27.37 17.59 -45.80
N SER A 215 -26.96 16.47 -45.17
CA SER A 215 -27.67 15.92 -44.01
C SER A 215 -27.28 16.59 -42.69
N LEU A 216 -26.21 17.40 -42.69
CA LEU A 216 -25.75 18.14 -41.52
C LEU A 216 -26.80 19.17 -41.05
N PRO A 217 -27.05 19.30 -39.74
CA PRO A 217 -28.11 20.16 -39.20
C PRO A 217 -27.92 21.65 -39.52
N GLU A 218 -26.70 22.10 -39.79
CA GLU A 218 -26.36 23.47 -40.21
C GLU A 218 -26.88 23.81 -41.61
N CYS A 219 -27.17 22.80 -42.43
CA CYS A 219 -27.84 22.94 -43.72
C CYS A 219 -29.37 23.04 -43.57
N SER A 220 -29.92 23.00 -42.34
CA SER A 220 -31.38 22.92 -42.10
C SER A 220 -32.09 24.27 -41.92
N ASP A 221 -31.65 25.33 -42.59
CA ASP A 221 -32.42 26.57 -42.65
C ASP A 221 -33.77 26.32 -43.36
N LYS A 222 -34.76 25.95 -42.55
CA LYS A 222 -36.18 25.84 -42.90
C LYS A 222 -36.73 27.24 -43.11
N ASN A 223 -36.21 27.98 -44.09
CA ASN A 223 -36.83 29.23 -44.49
C ASN A 223 -38.06 28.87 -45.34
N PRO A 224 -39.30 29.03 -44.84
CA PRO A 224 -40.50 28.44 -45.44
C PRO A 224 -40.96 29.13 -46.74
N GLY A 225 -40.10 29.95 -47.35
CA GLY A 225 -40.37 30.69 -48.60
C GLY A 225 -39.60 30.21 -49.83
N ASN A 226 -38.58 29.36 -49.69
CA ASN A 226 -37.79 28.87 -50.84
C ASN A 226 -38.26 27.48 -51.28
N ILE A 227 -39.25 27.47 -52.17
CA ILE A 227 -39.75 26.26 -52.81
C ILE A 227 -38.77 25.88 -53.94
N GLY A 228 -37.86 24.95 -53.66
CA GLY A 228 -37.17 24.16 -54.68
C GLY A 228 -35.65 24.35 -54.79
N ASP A 229 -34.89 24.05 -53.74
CA ASP A 229 -33.74 23.12 -53.76
C ASP A 229 -33.13 23.04 -52.35
N PRO A 230 -32.73 21.85 -51.85
CA PRO A 230 -32.06 21.72 -50.56
C PRO A 230 -30.64 22.30 -50.66
N CYS A 231 -30.37 23.37 -49.91
CA CYS A 231 -29.08 24.05 -49.81
C CYS A 231 -28.38 24.37 -51.14
N LEU A 232 -28.63 25.58 -51.66
CA LEU A 232 -27.81 26.18 -52.71
C LEU A 232 -26.33 26.33 -52.26
N GLU A 233 -26.06 26.26 -50.95
CA GLU A 233 -24.71 26.24 -50.39
C GLU A 233 -23.99 24.88 -50.48
N CYS A 234 -24.67 23.77 -50.79
CA CYS A 234 -24.00 22.47 -50.82
C CYS A 234 -23.04 22.31 -52.03
N ASP A 235 -23.29 22.98 -53.17
CA ASP A 235 -22.38 22.97 -54.33
C ASP A 235 -21.03 23.63 -53.99
N PHE A 236 -20.99 24.51 -52.98
CA PHE A 236 -19.78 25.19 -52.51
C PHE A 236 -18.69 24.19 -52.11
N CYS A 237 -19.06 23.04 -51.55
CA CYS A 237 -18.12 22.01 -51.11
C CYS A 237 -17.31 21.37 -52.24
N THR A 238 -17.77 21.49 -53.49
CA THR A 238 -17.08 20.95 -54.69
C THR A 238 -16.09 21.94 -55.32
N ASN A 239 -15.97 23.16 -54.77
CA ASN A 239 -15.09 24.18 -55.30
C ASN A 239 -13.60 23.82 -55.07
N ASN A 240 -12.82 23.79 -56.15
CA ASN A 240 -11.39 23.49 -56.08
C ASN A 240 -10.60 24.53 -55.25
N GLU A 241 -11.02 25.80 -55.22
CA GLU A 241 -10.38 26.83 -54.39
C GLU A 241 -10.68 26.62 -52.89
N LEU A 242 -11.88 26.14 -52.54
CA LEU A 242 -12.20 25.73 -51.17
C LEU A 242 -11.29 24.58 -50.76
N HIS A 243 -11.15 23.56 -51.62
CA HIS A 243 -10.28 22.43 -51.37
C HIS A 243 -8.82 22.86 -51.12
N GLN A 244 -8.26 23.76 -51.94
CA GLN A 244 -6.90 24.30 -51.73
C GLN A 244 -6.79 25.13 -50.45
N SER A 245 -7.85 25.87 -50.09
CA SER A 245 -7.90 26.64 -48.84
C SER A 245 -7.96 25.72 -47.61
N VAL A 246 -8.72 24.63 -47.68
CA VAL A 246 -8.78 23.59 -46.65
C VAL A 246 -7.43 22.88 -46.52
N LEU A 247 -6.75 22.54 -47.63
CA LEU A 247 -5.41 21.97 -47.57
C LEU A 247 -4.39 22.93 -46.95
N THR A 248 -4.43 24.21 -47.34
CA THR A 248 -3.55 25.24 -46.76
C THR A 248 -3.84 25.43 -45.27
N PHE A 249 -5.11 25.42 -44.89
CA PHE A 249 -5.54 25.46 -43.50
C PHE A 249 -5.04 24.26 -42.74
N LEU A 250 -5.31 23.04 -43.19
CA LEU A 250 -4.87 21.80 -42.55
C LEU A 250 -3.34 21.76 -42.42
N LYS A 251 -2.60 22.22 -43.43
CA LYS A 251 -1.14 22.33 -43.33
C LYS A 251 -0.71 23.27 -42.22
N ASN A 252 -1.24 24.49 -42.19
CA ASN A 252 -0.90 25.48 -41.17
C ASN A 252 -1.33 25.03 -39.77
N THR A 253 -2.48 24.36 -39.68
CA THR A 253 -3.01 23.78 -38.44
C THR A 253 -2.12 22.65 -37.95
N ILE A 254 -1.70 21.72 -38.83
CA ILE A 254 -0.72 20.69 -38.49
C ILE A 254 0.58 21.36 -38.03
N ASP A 255 1.16 22.29 -38.80
CA ASP A 255 2.41 22.99 -38.45
C ASP A 255 2.32 23.73 -37.09
N GLN A 256 1.18 24.36 -36.77
CA GLN A 256 1.00 25.12 -35.51
C GLN A 256 0.66 24.24 -34.31
N LEU A 257 -0.13 23.18 -34.52
CA LEU A 257 -0.54 22.27 -33.46
C LEU A 257 0.49 21.19 -33.20
N PHE A 258 1.45 20.97 -34.10
CA PHE A 258 2.40 19.87 -33.96
C PHE A 258 3.21 19.95 -32.66
N ASP A 259 3.72 21.13 -32.31
CA ASP A 259 4.51 21.31 -31.09
C ASP A 259 3.66 21.13 -29.82
N PRO A 260 2.48 21.77 -29.66
CA PRO A 260 1.56 21.48 -28.56
C PRO A 260 1.09 20.03 -28.51
N LEU A 261 0.85 19.40 -29.66
CA LEU A 261 0.38 18.03 -29.76
C LEU A 261 1.48 17.06 -29.33
N LEU A 262 2.70 17.25 -29.80
CA LEU A 262 3.85 16.50 -29.28
C LEU A 262 4.04 16.76 -27.80
N GLY A 263 3.95 18.01 -27.35
CA GLY A 263 4.00 18.36 -25.94
C GLY A 263 2.99 17.56 -25.13
N ALA A 264 1.71 17.54 -25.53
CA ALA A 264 0.66 16.76 -24.87
C ALA A 264 0.90 15.25 -24.93
N VAL A 265 1.41 14.72 -26.06
CA VAL A 265 1.80 13.31 -26.18
C VAL A 265 2.98 13.01 -25.26
N PHE A 266 3.98 13.88 -25.13
CA PHE A 266 5.12 13.72 -24.23
C PHE A 266 4.78 13.93 -22.77
N ASP A 267 3.81 14.79 -22.48
CA ASP A 267 3.27 14.95 -21.13
C ASP A 267 2.42 13.74 -20.76
N SER A 268 1.71 13.13 -21.72
CA SER A 268 0.94 11.89 -21.49
C SER A 268 1.86 10.68 -21.38
N ILE A 269 2.84 10.54 -22.27
CA ILE A 269 3.91 9.54 -22.15
C ILE A 269 4.70 9.82 -20.88
N GLY A 270 4.96 11.08 -20.52
CA GLY A 270 5.66 11.45 -19.31
C GLY A 270 4.86 11.09 -18.06
N ALA A 271 3.60 11.47 -17.97
CA ALA A 271 2.71 11.09 -16.89
C ALA A 271 2.54 9.57 -16.82
N LEU A 272 2.51 8.88 -17.94
CA LEU A 272 2.33 7.44 -17.91
C LEU A 272 3.65 6.67 -17.65
N VAL A 273 4.69 6.95 -18.40
CA VAL A 273 6.04 6.36 -18.25
C VAL A 273 6.75 6.89 -17.00
N LEU A 274 6.31 7.97 -16.37
CA LEU A 274 6.91 8.46 -15.12
C LEU A 274 5.93 8.36 -13.96
N ASP A 275 4.67 8.78 -14.09
CA ASP A 275 3.70 8.60 -12.99
C ASP A 275 3.14 7.19 -12.90
N GLU A 276 3.07 6.37 -13.96
CA GLU A 276 2.61 4.98 -13.83
C GLU A 276 3.78 4.05 -13.48
N LEU A 277 4.95 4.23 -14.11
CA LEU A 277 6.18 3.50 -13.77
C LEU A 277 6.70 3.80 -12.36
N LEU A 278 6.60 5.05 -11.90
CA LEU A 278 7.03 5.45 -10.55
C LEU A 278 5.85 5.66 -9.61
N ASN A 279 4.63 5.41 -10.07
CA ASN A 279 3.40 5.55 -9.29
C ASN A 279 3.22 6.97 -8.70
N GLY A 280 3.62 8.00 -9.45
CA GLY A 280 3.66 9.40 -9.05
C GLY A 280 4.62 9.68 -7.90
N ARG A 281 5.60 8.79 -7.62
CA ARG A 281 6.53 8.94 -6.50
C ARG A 281 7.80 9.66 -6.94
N PRO A 282 8.30 10.60 -6.14
CA PRO A 282 9.61 11.18 -6.40
C PRO A 282 10.68 10.09 -6.29
N LEU A 283 11.72 10.16 -7.13
CA LEU A 283 12.97 9.41 -6.95
C LEU A 283 13.65 9.68 -5.62
N ASN A 284 13.24 10.77 -4.96
CA ASN A 284 13.54 11.03 -3.57
C ASN A 284 12.67 10.12 -2.68
N ILE A 285 13.09 8.86 -2.57
CA ILE A 285 12.43 7.86 -1.73
C ILE A 285 12.94 8.05 -0.31
N SER A 286 12.10 8.65 0.54
CA SER A 286 12.25 8.59 2.00
C SER A 286 11.24 7.60 2.54
N ALA A 287 11.72 6.48 3.09
CA ALA A 287 10.88 5.37 3.52
C ALA A 287 11.20 4.99 4.97
N SER A 288 10.15 4.67 5.74
CA SER A 288 10.30 4.07 7.07
C SER A 288 9.98 2.59 7.01
N VAL A 289 11.00 1.76 7.17
CA VAL A 289 10.88 0.31 7.13
C VAL A 289 10.62 -0.20 8.55
N SER A 290 9.43 -0.76 8.78
CA SER A 290 9.12 -1.45 10.02
C SER A 290 9.84 -2.80 10.06
N LEU A 291 11.09 -2.77 10.56
CA LEU A 291 11.87 -3.98 10.77
C LEU A 291 11.19 -4.93 11.77
N ALA A 292 10.36 -4.41 12.68
CA ALA A 292 9.56 -5.21 13.60
C ALA A 292 8.59 -6.13 12.86
N ASN A 293 7.87 -5.62 11.85
CA ASN A 293 6.94 -6.43 11.06
C ASN A 293 7.68 -7.49 10.25
N LEU A 294 8.73 -7.08 9.52
CA LEU A 294 9.53 -7.98 8.70
C LEU A 294 10.20 -9.10 9.50
N MET A 295 10.61 -8.79 10.73
CA MET A 295 11.31 -9.74 11.59
C MET A 295 10.40 -10.52 12.54
N SER A 296 9.13 -10.12 12.68
CA SER A 296 8.17 -10.79 13.57
C SER A 296 7.94 -12.26 13.19
N ALA A 297 8.09 -12.60 11.91
CA ALA A 297 8.05 -13.97 11.40
C ALA A 297 9.24 -14.82 11.88
N VAL A 298 10.40 -14.19 12.11
CA VAL A 298 11.64 -14.88 12.52
C VAL A 298 11.75 -14.97 14.04
N SER A 299 11.37 -13.91 14.75
CA SER A 299 11.45 -13.87 16.22
C SER A 299 10.45 -12.90 16.83
N SER A 300 9.80 -13.36 17.90
CA SER A 300 8.97 -12.55 18.79
C SER A 300 9.74 -11.40 19.44
N SER A 301 11.06 -11.56 19.66
CA SER A 301 11.91 -10.49 20.20
C SER A 301 12.09 -9.32 19.23
N ALA A 302 11.82 -9.53 17.94
CA ALA A 302 11.96 -8.48 16.95
C ALA A 302 10.85 -7.43 16.98
N ARG A 303 9.78 -7.65 17.76
CA ARG A 303 8.71 -6.66 17.96
C ARG A 303 9.20 -5.36 18.61
N SER A 304 10.35 -5.37 19.29
CA SER A 304 10.92 -4.17 19.90
C SER A 304 11.87 -3.40 18.97
N VAL A 305 12.15 -3.89 17.76
CA VAL A 305 13.08 -3.26 16.81
C VAL A 305 12.52 -1.92 16.35
N SER A 306 13.32 -0.87 16.42
CA SER A 306 12.95 0.45 15.93
C SER A 306 12.82 0.45 14.41
N ASN A 307 11.98 1.33 13.87
CA ASN A 307 11.93 1.53 12.42
C ASN A 307 13.28 1.99 11.86
N LEU A 308 13.55 1.60 10.62
CA LEU A 308 14.72 2.00 9.87
C LEU A 308 14.30 2.99 8.79
N GLY A 309 14.77 4.22 8.88
CA GLY A 309 14.69 5.19 7.80
C GLY A 309 15.67 4.82 6.69
N LEU A 310 15.18 4.85 5.46
CA LEU A 310 15.98 4.85 4.24
C LEU A 310 15.71 6.13 3.44
N LEU A 311 16.77 6.75 2.94
CA LEU A 311 16.74 7.78 1.91
C LEU A 311 17.46 7.25 0.68
N ILE A 312 16.84 7.39 -0.48
CA ILE A 312 17.50 7.28 -1.79
C ILE A 312 17.04 8.48 -2.59
N ARG A 313 17.98 9.21 -3.20
CA ARG A 313 17.68 10.36 -4.05
C ARG A 313 18.70 10.45 -5.18
N PRO A 314 18.38 11.09 -6.31
CA PRO A 314 19.37 11.35 -7.34
C PRO A 314 20.54 12.17 -6.79
N ALA A 315 21.77 11.77 -7.12
CA ALA A 315 22.95 12.55 -6.81
C ALA A 315 23.00 13.82 -7.67
N PRO A 316 23.83 14.82 -7.35
CA PRO A 316 24.15 15.89 -8.29
C PRO A 316 24.67 15.30 -9.61
N GLN A 317 24.10 15.70 -10.75
CA GLN A 317 24.30 15.01 -12.05
C GLN A 317 23.81 13.55 -12.02
N GLY A 318 22.66 13.35 -11.39
CA GLY A 318 22.02 12.05 -11.20
C GLY A 318 21.75 11.30 -12.50
N PHE A 319 21.70 11.98 -13.65
CA PHE A 319 21.42 11.39 -14.95
C PHE A 319 22.55 11.71 -15.91
N LEU A 320 23.17 10.67 -16.43
CA LEU A 320 24.28 10.75 -17.35
C LEU A 320 24.01 9.82 -18.53
N VAL A 321 23.99 10.38 -19.74
CA VAL A 321 24.11 9.56 -20.95
C VAL A 321 25.58 9.37 -21.26
N ASP A 322 26.08 8.15 -21.15
CA ASP A 322 27.48 7.81 -21.37
C ASP A 322 27.65 6.58 -22.27
N GLY A 323 28.80 6.49 -22.93
CA GLY A 323 29.07 5.53 -24.01
C GLY A 323 29.06 6.19 -25.38
N SER A 324 29.23 5.40 -26.44
CA SER A 324 29.26 5.85 -27.84
C SER A 324 28.78 4.74 -28.78
N GLY A 325 28.13 5.08 -29.90
CA GLY A 325 27.62 4.06 -30.84
C GLY A 325 26.55 3.14 -30.22
N THR A 326 26.73 1.82 -30.31
CA THR A 326 25.83 0.82 -29.68
C THR A 326 25.93 0.78 -28.15
N ASP A 327 26.92 1.48 -27.60
CA ASP A 327 27.31 1.37 -26.19
C ASP A 327 26.72 2.49 -25.34
N ILE A 328 25.94 3.38 -25.95
CA ILE A 328 25.29 4.51 -25.28
C ILE A 328 24.24 3.96 -24.32
N GLY A 329 24.32 4.36 -23.05
CA GLY A 329 23.33 4.02 -22.03
C GLY A 329 22.97 5.20 -21.15
N LEU A 330 21.89 5.07 -20.38
CA LEU A 330 21.51 6.01 -19.34
C LEU A 330 21.97 5.49 -17.99
N THR A 331 22.91 6.20 -17.40
CA THR A 331 23.40 5.95 -16.05
C THR A 331 22.70 6.89 -15.07
N ILE A 332 22.02 6.29 -14.09
CA ILE A 332 21.37 6.95 -12.96
C ILE A 332 22.26 6.81 -11.72
N ARG A 333 22.70 7.93 -11.16
CA ARG A 333 23.54 8.03 -9.97
C ARG A 333 22.70 8.41 -8.77
N LEU A 334 22.75 7.60 -7.72
CA LEU A 334 21.91 7.74 -6.55
C LEU A 334 22.77 8.01 -5.30
N ALA A 335 22.41 9.07 -4.60
CA ALA A 335 22.81 9.30 -3.22
C ALA A 335 21.84 8.58 -2.28
N GLY A 336 22.32 8.13 -1.14
CA GLY A 336 21.50 7.33 -0.23
C GLY A 336 21.97 7.42 1.21
N GLY A 337 21.02 7.33 2.13
CA GLY A 337 21.26 7.40 3.56
C GLY A 337 20.39 6.40 4.30
N THR A 338 20.87 5.92 5.44
CA THR A 338 20.05 5.09 6.34
C THR A 338 20.19 5.60 7.76
N LEU A 339 19.11 5.51 8.53
CA LEU A 339 19.07 5.97 9.91
C LEU A 339 18.13 5.09 10.75
N ALA A 340 18.51 4.75 11.97
CA ALA A 340 17.58 4.14 12.92
C ALA A 340 16.65 5.22 13.52
N GLY A 341 15.35 4.95 13.64
CA GLY A 341 14.39 5.89 14.24
C GLY A 341 14.71 6.21 15.70
N ALA A 342 14.85 5.17 16.52
CA ALA A 342 15.37 5.29 17.88
C ALA A 342 16.50 4.28 18.07
N VAL A 343 17.58 4.68 18.74
CA VAL A 343 18.64 3.74 19.13
C VAL A 343 18.05 2.74 20.12
N HIS A 344 18.00 1.49 19.71
CA HIS A 344 17.42 0.43 20.51
C HIS A 344 18.33 0.14 21.72
N PRO A 345 17.79 -0.16 22.92
CA PRO A 345 18.58 -0.36 24.13
C PRO A 345 19.65 -1.46 24.07
N CYS A 346 19.57 -2.35 23.08
CA CYS A 346 20.59 -3.39 22.87
C CYS A 346 21.84 -2.87 22.15
N ALA A 347 21.70 -1.81 21.35
CA ALA A 347 22.81 -1.07 20.78
C ALA A 347 23.24 -0.10 21.90
N ALA A 348 24.42 -0.34 22.49
CA ALA A 348 24.81 0.27 23.76
C ALA A 348 24.59 1.79 23.83
N ASN A 349 24.32 2.34 25.01
CA ASN A 349 24.15 3.79 25.18
C ASN A 349 25.44 4.56 24.79
N GLY A 350 25.30 5.61 23.97
CA GLY A 350 26.41 6.50 23.58
C GLY A 350 27.11 6.11 22.27
N LEU A 351 26.37 5.69 21.25
CA LEU A 351 26.93 5.38 19.94
C LEU A 351 27.20 6.66 19.15
N ASP A 352 28.48 6.95 18.94
CA ASP A 352 28.89 7.84 17.85
C ASP A 352 28.53 7.17 16.52
N THR A 353 27.94 7.90 15.58
CA THR A 353 27.67 7.38 14.23
C THR A 353 29.00 7.28 13.46
N PRO A 354 29.34 6.12 12.84
CA PRO A 354 30.50 6.05 11.96
C PRO A 354 30.36 7.04 10.80
N SER A 355 31.48 7.66 10.42
CA SER A 355 31.55 8.42 9.17
C SER A 355 31.74 7.45 8.00
N PHE A 356 30.83 7.46 7.04
CA PHE A 356 30.97 6.69 5.81
C PHE A 356 31.53 7.60 4.73
N SER A 357 32.71 7.26 4.19
CA SER A 357 33.33 8.06 3.14
C SER A 357 32.66 7.81 1.79
N ASP A 358 32.40 8.90 1.08
CA ASP A 358 31.94 8.84 -0.31
C ASP A 358 32.95 8.09 -1.19
N THR A 359 32.42 7.22 -2.05
CA THR A 359 33.17 6.54 -3.09
C THR A 359 32.82 7.13 -4.45
N PRO A 360 33.82 7.43 -5.32
CA PRO A 360 33.54 7.80 -6.70
C PRO A 360 32.67 6.73 -7.37
N PHE A 361 31.70 7.18 -8.16
CA PHE A 361 30.92 6.29 -9.00
C PHE A 361 31.83 5.50 -9.96
N PRO A 362 31.64 4.17 -10.09
CA PRO A 362 32.44 3.37 -11.00
C PRO A 362 31.98 3.61 -12.44
N ASP A 363 32.89 3.43 -13.39
CA ASP A 363 32.48 3.24 -14.78
C ASP A 363 31.89 1.83 -14.90
N LEU A 364 30.63 1.74 -15.35
CA LEU A 364 30.01 0.45 -15.63
C LEU A 364 30.53 -0.07 -16.98
N PRO A 365 31.01 -1.32 -17.05
CA PRO A 365 31.49 -1.87 -18.31
C PRO A 365 30.34 -1.92 -19.31
N ILE A 366 30.65 -1.76 -20.58
CA ILE A 366 29.68 -1.80 -21.67
C ILE A 366 29.24 -3.23 -21.96
N THR A 367 30.22 -4.14 -21.98
CA THR A 367 30.03 -5.57 -22.16
C THR A 367 30.49 -6.31 -20.93
N LEU A 368 29.85 -7.44 -20.64
CA LEU A 368 30.26 -8.33 -19.57
C LEU A 368 31.64 -8.94 -19.87
N PRO A 369 32.35 -9.49 -18.86
CA PRO A 369 33.68 -10.07 -19.06
C PRO A 369 33.74 -11.18 -20.13
N ASP A 370 32.61 -11.83 -20.42
CA ASP A 370 32.47 -12.86 -21.45
C ASP A 370 32.15 -12.29 -22.86
N GLY A 371 32.02 -10.97 -22.98
CA GLY A 371 31.69 -10.25 -24.20
C GLY A 371 30.19 -10.14 -24.51
N SER A 372 29.31 -10.67 -23.65
CA SER A 372 27.87 -10.53 -23.80
C SER A 372 27.38 -9.13 -23.37
N ASN A 373 26.21 -8.74 -23.87
CA ASN A 373 25.55 -7.51 -23.48
C ASN A 373 24.61 -7.79 -22.29
N TYR A 374 24.40 -6.78 -21.46
CA TYR A 374 23.33 -6.75 -20.45
C TYR A 374 22.33 -5.67 -20.83
N ASP A 375 21.12 -5.72 -20.28
CA ASP A 375 20.07 -4.73 -20.50
C ASP A 375 20.03 -3.69 -19.37
N LEU A 376 20.17 -4.16 -18.12
CA LEU A 376 20.16 -3.33 -16.91
C LEU A 376 21.34 -3.71 -16.01
N ALA A 377 22.11 -2.73 -15.56
CA ALA A 377 23.15 -2.91 -14.54
C ALA A 377 22.80 -2.12 -13.28
N LEU A 378 23.00 -2.74 -12.13
CA LEU A 378 22.80 -2.15 -10.81
C LEU A 378 24.10 -2.22 -10.05
N ALA A 379 24.53 -1.15 -9.41
CA ALA A 379 25.71 -1.15 -8.57
C ALA A 379 25.41 -0.54 -7.21
N VAL A 380 25.89 -1.19 -6.15
CA VAL A 380 25.76 -0.73 -4.77
C VAL A 380 27.13 -0.55 -4.14
N SER A 381 27.31 0.55 -3.40
CA SER A 381 28.60 0.87 -2.79
C SER A 381 28.78 0.23 -1.42
N GLU A 382 30.02 -0.13 -1.11
CA GLU A 382 30.43 -0.66 0.17
C GLU A 382 30.14 0.32 1.34
N PRO A 383 30.41 1.64 1.25
CA PRO A 383 30.04 2.58 2.31
C PRO A 383 28.55 2.56 2.64
N PHE A 384 27.69 2.50 1.62
CA PHE A 384 26.24 2.51 1.82
C PHE A 384 25.74 1.23 2.49
N LEU A 385 26.25 0.05 2.09
CA LEU A 385 25.96 -1.21 2.77
C LEU A 385 26.43 -1.21 4.23
N ASN A 386 27.59 -0.62 4.51
CA ASN A 386 28.10 -0.48 5.87
C ASN A 386 27.26 0.50 6.71
N GLN A 387 26.81 1.60 6.11
CA GLN A 387 25.88 2.53 6.77
C GLN A 387 24.58 1.85 7.13
N LEU A 388 24.03 1.07 6.21
CA LEU A 388 22.82 0.34 6.45
C LEU A 388 23.01 -0.74 7.53
N LEU A 389 24.14 -1.44 7.55
CA LEU A 389 24.47 -2.41 8.59
C LEU A 389 24.58 -1.73 9.97
N TRP A 390 25.13 -0.51 10.02
CA TRP A 390 25.13 0.32 11.23
C TRP A 390 23.71 0.70 11.66
N SER A 391 22.88 1.20 10.76
CA SER A 391 21.49 1.59 11.06
C SER A 391 20.65 0.39 11.50
N SER A 392 20.92 -0.79 10.96
CA SER A 392 20.32 -2.07 11.39
C SER A 392 20.80 -2.52 12.77
N TYR A 393 22.06 -2.25 13.12
CA TYR A 393 22.54 -2.46 14.48
C TYR A 393 21.89 -1.47 15.46
N ALA A 394 21.89 -0.18 15.12
CA ALA A 394 21.36 0.89 15.96
C ALA A 394 19.86 0.76 16.21
N SER A 395 19.07 0.30 15.23
CA SER A 395 17.64 0.01 15.40
C SER A 395 17.36 -1.23 16.27
N GLY A 396 18.40 -1.95 16.68
CA GLY A 396 18.31 -3.17 17.47
C GLY A 396 17.90 -4.40 16.68
N ALA A 397 17.81 -4.24 15.37
CA ALA A 397 17.49 -5.28 14.44
C ALA A 397 18.47 -6.46 14.60
N LEU A 398 19.78 -6.19 14.67
CA LEU A 398 20.80 -7.24 14.84
C LEU A 398 20.78 -7.92 16.23
N CYS A 399 19.89 -7.54 17.14
CA CYS A 399 19.77 -8.10 18.48
C CYS A 399 18.70 -9.19 18.55
N LEU A 400 19.02 -10.37 18.02
CA LEU A 400 18.07 -11.48 17.90
C LEU A 400 18.02 -12.31 19.18
N GLY A 401 16.81 -12.56 19.69
CA GLY A 401 16.56 -13.55 20.74
C GLY A 401 15.77 -14.74 20.18
N LEU A 402 16.39 -15.91 20.12
CA LEU A 402 15.73 -17.15 19.68
C LEU A 402 15.40 -18.01 20.90
N THR A 403 14.11 -18.24 21.14
CA THR A 403 13.59 -19.16 22.17
C THR A 403 13.60 -20.61 21.68
N THR A 404 13.47 -21.58 22.58
CA THR A 404 13.33 -23.01 22.22
C THR A 404 12.28 -23.26 21.15
N ARG A 405 11.14 -22.55 21.18
CA ARG A 405 10.06 -22.71 20.19
C ARG A 405 10.51 -22.23 18.82
N GLU A 406 11.07 -21.03 18.74
CA GLU A 406 11.56 -20.45 17.49
C GLU A 406 12.71 -21.28 16.90
N ILE A 407 13.65 -21.74 17.74
CA ILE A 407 14.72 -22.64 17.33
C ILE A 407 14.15 -23.94 16.74
N ALA A 408 13.13 -24.52 17.37
CA ALA A 408 12.50 -25.74 16.88
C ALA A 408 11.80 -25.51 15.53
N THR A 409 11.12 -24.37 15.35
CA THR A 409 10.50 -23.98 14.07
C THR A 409 11.55 -23.80 12.98
N LEU A 410 12.63 -23.08 13.27
CA LEU A 410 13.69 -22.76 12.32
C LEU A 410 14.51 -23.99 11.91
N THR A 411 14.58 -25.01 12.77
CA THR A 411 15.30 -26.27 12.50
C THR A 411 14.36 -27.40 12.05
N ALA A 412 13.07 -27.12 11.84
CA ALA A 412 12.08 -28.13 11.50
C ALA A 412 12.40 -28.87 10.17
N SER A 413 13.00 -28.16 9.20
CA SER A 413 13.41 -28.72 7.91
C SER A 413 14.54 -29.77 8.04
N SER A 414 15.42 -29.63 9.04
CA SER A 414 16.57 -30.50 9.29
C SER A 414 16.36 -31.54 10.40
N GLY A 415 15.12 -31.73 10.86
CA GLY A 415 14.81 -32.44 12.09
C GLY A 415 14.81 -31.46 13.26
N SER A 416 13.63 -31.18 13.80
CA SER A 416 13.39 -30.13 14.81
C SER A 416 14.32 -30.28 16.02
N LEU A 417 15.37 -29.45 16.09
CA LEU A 417 16.23 -29.39 17.25
C LEU A 417 15.53 -28.55 18.33
N SER A 418 14.89 -29.22 19.29
CA SER A 418 14.33 -28.55 20.47
C SER A 418 15.42 -28.34 21.52
N LEU A 419 16.09 -27.19 21.50
CA LEU A 419 17.08 -26.83 22.53
C LEU A 419 16.40 -26.51 23.86
N ARG A 420 16.42 -27.46 24.81
CA ARG A 420 15.93 -27.31 26.20
C ARG A 420 17.07 -27.41 27.20
N ALA A 421 16.83 -27.04 28.45
CA ALA A 421 17.85 -27.10 29.51
C ALA A 421 18.51 -28.48 29.66
N GLY A 422 17.76 -29.56 29.48
CA GLY A 422 18.31 -30.93 29.51
C GLY A 422 19.27 -31.25 28.36
N ALA A 423 19.01 -30.71 27.16
CA ALA A 423 19.96 -30.82 26.05
C ALA A 423 21.17 -29.91 26.27
N LEU A 424 20.94 -28.71 26.80
CA LEU A 424 22.00 -27.75 27.13
C LEU A 424 22.93 -28.26 28.24
N ASP A 425 22.45 -29.10 29.15
CA ASP A 425 23.23 -29.74 30.21
C ASP A 425 24.37 -30.62 29.68
N ILE A 426 24.22 -31.14 28.45
CA ILE A 426 25.29 -31.91 27.78
C ILE A 426 26.46 -30.98 27.45
N LEU A 427 26.16 -29.73 27.05
CA LEU A 427 27.13 -28.71 26.67
C LEU A 427 27.64 -27.91 27.89
N PHE A 428 26.79 -27.77 28.91
CA PHE A 428 27.04 -27.05 30.16
C PHE A 428 26.62 -27.92 31.36
N PRO A 429 27.46 -28.86 31.79
CA PRO A 429 27.11 -29.78 32.88
C PRO A 429 26.74 -29.05 34.17
N GLY A 430 25.49 -29.19 34.61
CA GLY A 430 24.96 -28.56 35.82
C GLY A 430 23.88 -27.50 35.56
N VAL A 431 23.57 -27.19 34.29
CA VAL A 431 22.39 -26.37 33.94
C VAL A 431 21.11 -26.98 34.49
N THR A 432 21.00 -28.30 34.55
CA THR A 432 19.81 -28.96 35.11
C THR A 432 19.70 -28.88 36.64
N ALA A 433 20.77 -28.46 37.32
CA ALA A 433 20.71 -28.10 38.72
C ALA A 433 20.10 -26.70 38.94
N LEU A 434 20.17 -25.82 37.91
CA LEU A 434 19.61 -24.46 37.93
C LEU A 434 18.18 -24.41 37.37
N ALA A 435 17.85 -25.27 36.41
CA ALA A 435 16.55 -25.28 35.74
C ALA A 435 16.03 -26.71 35.51
N LYS A 436 14.71 -26.88 35.44
CA LYS A 436 14.12 -28.18 35.06
C LYS A 436 14.63 -28.62 33.69
N ARG A 437 14.86 -29.92 33.46
CA ARG A 437 15.30 -30.46 32.15
C ARG A 437 14.44 -30.00 30.96
N SER A 438 13.14 -29.80 31.18
CA SER A 438 12.20 -29.33 30.16
C SER A 438 12.16 -27.81 30.00
N ALA A 439 12.94 -27.05 30.78
CA ALA A 439 12.90 -25.60 30.74
C ALA A 439 13.37 -25.06 29.39
N SER A 440 12.70 -24.00 28.95
CA SER A 440 13.02 -23.28 27.72
C SER A 440 14.40 -22.63 27.83
N VAL A 441 15.14 -22.70 26.75
CA VAL A 441 16.40 -21.99 26.52
C VAL A 441 16.12 -20.82 25.59
N ARG A 442 16.88 -19.75 25.76
CA ARG A 442 16.91 -18.61 24.86
C ARG A 442 18.36 -18.31 24.48
N ILE A 443 18.64 -18.23 23.19
CA ILE A 443 19.92 -17.76 22.65
C ILE A 443 19.73 -16.32 22.23
N ARG A 444 20.53 -15.39 22.77
CA ARG A 444 20.50 -13.98 22.41
C ARG A 444 21.79 -13.56 21.72
N LEU A 445 21.66 -12.92 20.57
CA LEU A 445 22.73 -12.17 19.92
C LEU A 445 22.76 -10.76 20.50
N LEU A 446 23.91 -10.36 21.01
CA LEU A 446 24.14 -9.08 21.66
C LEU A 446 25.38 -8.42 21.04
N PRO A 447 25.35 -8.02 19.75
CA PRO A 447 26.51 -7.39 19.14
C PRO A 447 26.94 -6.14 19.93
N THR A 448 28.25 -5.97 20.13
CA THR A 448 28.80 -4.81 20.87
C THR A 448 29.66 -3.93 19.97
N LEU A 449 29.06 -3.42 18.89
CA LEU A 449 29.76 -2.63 17.89
C LEU A 449 29.97 -1.18 18.36
N LYS A 450 31.12 -0.61 17.98
CA LYS A 450 31.48 0.81 18.13
C LYS A 450 31.62 1.45 16.75
N ALA A 451 31.55 2.78 16.69
CA ALA A 451 31.76 3.54 15.46
C ALA A 451 33.06 3.16 14.73
N SER A 452 34.14 2.97 15.51
CA SER A 452 35.48 2.62 15.03
C SER A 452 35.60 1.21 14.47
N ASP A 453 34.60 0.35 14.67
CA ASP A 453 34.62 -1.02 14.16
C ASP A 453 34.23 -1.07 12.67
N PHE A 454 33.67 0.01 12.11
CA PHE A 454 33.27 0.09 10.70
C PHE A 454 34.45 0.54 9.81
N PRO A 455 34.53 0.04 8.56
CA PRO A 455 33.58 -0.87 7.89
C PRO A 455 33.70 -2.33 8.35
N LEU A 456 32.55 -3.00 8.49
CA LEU A 456 32.45 -4.43 8.79
C LEU A 456 32.37 -5.28 7.51
N LEU A 457 31.82 -4.71 6.44
CA LEU A 457 31.64 -5.36 5.14
C LEU A 457 32.67 -4.80 4.15
N SER A 458 33.29 -5.68 3.38
CA SER A 458 34.15 -5.33 2.25
C SER A 458 33.91 -6.25 1.07
N PHE A 459 34.07 -5.75 -0.16
CA PHE A 459 33.99 -6.61 -1.34
C PHE A 459 35.34 -7.30 -1.59
N SER A 460 35.30 -8.62 -1.74
CA SER A 460 36.48 -9.42 -2.07
C SER A 460 36.81 -9.28 -3.56
N SER A 461 38.06 -9.56 -3.96
CA SER A 461 38.45 -9.51 -5.37
C SER A 461 37.84 -10.61 -6.25
N ASN A 462 37.15 -11.59 -5.65
CA ASN A 462 36.48 -12.66 -6.38
C ASN A 462 35.08 -12.21 -6.81
N SER A 463 34.63 -12.61 -8.00
CA SER A 463 33.30 -12.27 -8.55
C SER A 463 32.18 -12.58 -7.54
N GLY A 464 31.53 -11.53 -7.02
CA GLY A 464 30.43 -11.63 -6.06
C GLY A 464 30.81 -11.96 -4.61
N GLY A 465 32.09 -11.97 -4.23
CA GLY A 465 32.49 -12.29 -2.86
C GLY A 465 32.40 -11.09 -1.92
N ILE A 466 31.79 -11.26 -0.74
CA ILE A 466 31.68 -10.27 0.33
C ILE A 466 32.43 -10.80 1.55
N SER A 467 33.45 -10.10 2.02
CA SER A 467 34.11 -10.42 3.29
C SER A 467 33.53 -9.59 4.42
N LEU A 468 33.16 -10.25 5.50
CA LEU A 468 32.41 -9.69 6.61
C LEU A 468 33.14 -9.95 7.92
N ASN A 469 33.70 -8.90 8.49
CA ASN A 469 34.45 -8.95 9.75
C ASN A 469 33.62 -8.32 10.86
N TRP A 470 33.14 -9.14 11.79
CA TRP A 470 32.32 -8.74 12.94
C TRP A 470 33.12 -8.90 14.23
N PRO A 471 33.72 -7.83 14.77
CA PRO A 471 34.44 -7.90 16.02
C PRO A 471 33.46 -8.02 17.20
N ARG A 472 33.88 -8.74 18.25
CA ARG A 472 33.17 -8.84 19.53
C ARG A 472 31.69 -9.26 19.38
N PHE A 473 31.42 -10.17 18.45
CA PHE A 473 30.14 -10.83 18.30
C PHE A 473 29.82 -11.61 19.58
N THR A 474 28.80 -11.17 20.31
CA THR A 474 28.46 -11.75 21.61
C THR A 474 27.18 -12.56 21.52
N LEU A 475 27.23 -13.79 22.02
CA LEU A 475 26.12 -14.72 22.14
C LEU A 475 25.90 -15.05 23.61
N ALA A 476 24.70 -14.76 24.12
CA ALA A 476 24.30 -15.11 25.47
C ALA A 476 23.33 -16.30 25.44
N MET A 477 23.64 -17.34 26.22
CA MET A 477 22.73 -18.46 26.45
C MET A 477 22.04 -18.29 27.79
N GLU A 478 20.71 -18.36 27.76
CA GLU A 478 19.86 -18.14 28.92
C GLU A 478 18.90 -19.32 29.08
N VAL A 479 18.63 -19.71 30.32
CA VAL A 479 17.65 -20.75 30.64
C VAL A 479 16.53 -20.18 31.49
N PHE A 480 15.31 -20.63 31.24
CA PHE A 480 14.16 -20.22 32.03
C PHE A 480 14.12 -20.96 33.37
N ALA A 481 14.31 -20.23 34.46
CA ALA A 481 14.28 -20.76 35.83
C ALA A 481 13.68 -19.71 36.78
N ASP A 482 12.91 -20.18 37.77
CA ASP A 482 12.26 -19.34 38.78
C ASP A 482 11.46 -18.15 38.21
N GLY A 483 10.82 -18.35 37.06
CA GLY A 483 9.97 -17.35 36.41
C GLY A 483 10.70 -16.34 35.53
N ALA A 484 12.04 -16.45 35.36
CA ALA A 484 12.82 -15.56 34.52
C ALA A 484 13.87 -16.30 33.68
N TYR A 485 14.34 -15.68 32.60
CA TYR A 485 15.51 -16.16 31.87
C TYR A 485 16.79 -15.77 32.61
N MET A 486 17.52 -16.75 33.11
CA MET A 486 18.82 -16.57 33.75
C MET A 486 19.94 -16.86 32.76
N ARG A 487 20.91 -15.95 32.66
CA ARG A 487 22.08 -16.13 31.80
C ARG A 487 23.03 -17.17 32.39
N ILE A 488 23.34 -18.19 31.61
CA ILE A 488 24.26 -19.28 31.97
C ILE A 488 25.68 -18.95 31.50
N SER A 489 25.78 -18.48 30.27
CA SER A 489 27.05 -18.19 29.62
C SER A 489 26.92 -17.07 28.60
N THR A 490 28.04 -16.36 28.44
CA THR A 490 28.26 -15.37 27.38
C THR A 490 29.48 -15.81 26.62
N ILE A 491 29.36 -15.89 25.30
CA ILE A 491 30.46 -16.16 24.39
C ILE A 491 30.67 -14.89 23.57
N THR A 492 31.88 -14.36 23.56
CA THR A 492 32.28 -13.24 22.70
C THR A 492 33.34 -13.76 21.75
N ALA A 493 33.21 -13.49 20.45
CA ALA A 493 34.21 -13.86 19.45
C ALA A 493 34.26 -12.82 18.33
N ASP A 494 35.39 -12.71 17.67
CA ASP A 494 35.50 -12.02 16.39
C ASP A 494 35.09 -13.02 15.30
N VAL A 495 34.08 -12.68 14.50
CA VAL A 495 33.55 -13.54 13.43
C VAL A 495 33.96 -12.94 12.10
N SER A 496 34.78 -13.66 11.33
CA SER A 496 35.04 -13.34 9.93
C SER A 496 34.30 -14.33 9.03
N ALA A 497 33.57 -13.84 8.04
CA ALA A 497 32.85 -14.68 7.09
C ALA A 497 33.10 -14.20 5.65
N ASP A 498 33.47 -15.11 4.78
CA ASP A 498 33.50 -14.86 3.34
C ASP A 498 32.20 -15.41 2.75
N LEU A 499 31.34 -14.49 2.32
CA LEU A 499 30.09 -14.76 1.64
C LEU A 499 30.33 -14.72 0.13
N SER A 500 29.60 -15.54 -0.62
CA SER A 500 29.55 -15.50 -2.09
C SER A 500 28.14 -15.25 -2.51
N ILE A 501 27.93 -14.26 -3.37
CA ILE A 501 26.67 -14.11 -4.09
C ILE A 501 26.83 -14.85 -5.41
N GLN A 502 25.90 -15.74 -5.74
CA GLN A 502 25.87 -16.49 -6.99
C GLN A 502 24.50 -16.31 -7.67
N PRO A 503 24.44 -16.10 -8.99
CA PRO A 503 23.17 -16.09 -9.69
C PRO A 503 22.60 -17.52 -9.73
N ILE A 504 21.31 -17.66 -9.44
CA ILE A 504 20.53 -18.86 -9.74
C ILE A 504 19.80 -18.59 -11.06
N PRO A 505 20.12 -19.33 -12.14
CA PRO A 505 19.48 -19.13 -13.43
C PRO A 505 17.96 -19.17 -13.32
N GLY A 506 17.30 -18.07 -13.69
CA GLY A 506 15.84 -17.93 -13.69
C GLY A 506 15.17 -17.77 -12.33
N GLU A 507 15.90 -17.82 -11.21
CA GLU A 507 15.30 -17.74 -9.86
C GLU A 507 15.83 -16.59 -9.00
N GLY A 508 17.01 -16.03 -9.29
CA GLY A 508 17.52 -14.86 -8.56
C GLY A 508 19.00 -14.87 -8.18
N LEU A 509 19.31 -14.32 -7.01
CA LEU A 509 20.64 -14.34 -6.38
C LEU A 509 20.62 -15.23 -5.14
N GLU A 510 21.59 -16.13 -4.97
CA GLU A 510 21.84 -16.92 -3.77
C GLU A 510 23.05 -16.37 -3.00
N ILE A 511 22.95 -16.29 -1.67
CA ILE A 511 24.09 -15.96 -0.82
C ILE A 511 24.56 -17.21 -0.09
N THR A 512 25.77 -17.67 -0.40
CA THR A 512 26.43 -18.81 0.25
C THR A 512 27.58 -18.34 1.15
N ILE A 513 27.98 -19.16 2.12
CA ILE A 513 29.10 -18.87 3.02
C ILE A 513 30.24 -19.80 2.64
N ASN A 514 31.27 -19.24 2.03
CA ASN A 514 32.44 -19.99 1.59
C ASN A 514 33.36 -20.33 2.76
N LYS A 515 33.50 -19.39 3.69
CA LYS A 515 34.44 -19.50 4.82
C LYS A 515 33.88 -18.80 6.03
N LEU A 516 34.04 -19.43 7.20
CA LEU A 516 33.70 -18.86 8.49
C LEU A 516 34.88 -19.09 9.43
N GLU A 517 35.45 -18.00 9.94
CA GLU A 517 36.56 -18.01 10.88
C GLU A 517 36.16 -17.31 12.17
N LEU A 518 36.63 -17.87 13.28
CA LEU A 518 36.43 -17.34 14.61
C LEU A 518 37.78 -17.01 15.22
N ALA A 519 37.93 -15.78 15.68
CA ALA A 519 39.11 -15.32 16.40
C ALA A 519 38.69 -14.79 17.77
N GLN A 520 39.66 -14.70 18.70
CA GLN A 520 39.48 -14.08 20.02
C GLN A 520 38.24 -14.57 20.78
N VAL A 521 38.05 -15.90 20.82
CA VAL A 521 36.92 -16.50 21.53
C VAL A 521 37.13 -16.36 23.04
N GLU A 522 36.28 -15.58 23.70
CA GLU A 522 36.19 -15.42 25.14
C GLU A 522 34.87 -16.01 25.65
N VAL A 523 34.94 -16.87 26.65
CA VAL A 523 33.73 -17.42 27.29
C VAL A 523 33.68 -17.01 28.74
N SER A 524 32.65 -16.25 29.07
CA SER A 524 32.27 -15.92 30.43
C SER A 524 31.11 -16.85 30.84
N ALA A 525 31.44 -17.96 31.49
CA ALA A 525 30.45 -18.87 32.07
C ALA A 525 30.47 -18.73 33.60
N SER A 526 29.30 -18.57 34.22
CA SER A 526 29.20 -18.64 35.67
C SER A 526 29.33 -20.09 36.11
N SER A 527 30.48 -20.46 36.68
CA SER A 527 30.65 -21.65 37.54
C SER A 527 30.75 -23.03 36.87
N PHE A 528 30.90 -23.14 35.54
CA PHE A 528 31.03 -24.45 34.85
C PHE A 528 32.49 -24.77 34.50
N GLU A 529 33.07 -25.80 35.13
CA GLU A 529 34.50 -26.18 35.00
C GLU A 529 34.87 -26.86 33.66
N SER A 530 33.93 -27.14 32.75
CA SER A 530 34.23 -27.90 31.51
C SER A 530 33.30 -27.61 30.32
N VAL A 531 33.26 -26.34 29.87
CA VAL A 531 32.48 -25.96 28.68
C VAL A 531 33.23 -26.34 27.39
N ARG A 532 32.59 -27.08 26.49
CA ARG A 532 33.12 -27.36 25.14
C ARG A 532 32.81 -26.21 24.18
N VAL A 533 33.53 -25.11 24.37
CA VAL A 533 33.28 -23.83 23.71
C VAL A 533 33.23 -23.94 22.18
N GLU A 534 34.20 -24.64 21.58
CA GLU A 534 34.32 -24.76 20.13
C GLU A 534 33.10 -25.42 19.49
N GLU A 535 32.62 -26.54 20.06
CA GLU A 535 31.42 -27.25 19.59
C GLU A 535 30.16 -26.39 19.73
N ILE A 536 30.04 -25.61 20.81
CA ILE A 536 28.87 -24.74 21.05
C ILE A 536 28.84 -23.59 20.07
N ILE A 537 29.98 -22.98 19.79
CA ILE A 537 30.06 -21.86 18.85
C ILE A 537 29.77 -22.36 17.44
N GLN A 538 30.36 -23.49 17.06
CA GLN A 538 30.09 -24.10 15.76
C GLN A 538 28.61 -24.45 15.61
N LEU A 539 27.99 -25.09 16.61
CA LEU A 539 26.56 -25.39 16.60
C LEU A 539 25.71 -24.11 16.54
N ALA A 540 26.03 -23.10 17.33
CA ALA A 540 25.27 -21.86 17.38
C ALA A 540 25.38 -21.08 16.06
N LEU A 541 26.57 -21.02 15.45
CA LEU A 541 26.77 -20.44 14.13
C LEU A 541 26.10 -21.27 13.06
N GLU A 542 26.24 -22.59 13.04
CA GLU A 542 25.54 -23.44 12.09
C GLU A 542 24.01 -23.27 12.22
N LEU A 543 23.48 -23.17 13.44
CA LEU A 543 22.07 -22.86 13.66
C LEU A 543 21.72 -21.48 13.13
N LEU A 544 22.56 -20.47 13.39
CA LEU A 544 22.33 -19.11 12.91
C LEU A 544 22.32 -19.08 11.39
N LEU A 545 23.32 -19.72 10.77
CA LEU A 545 23.54 -19.71 9.34
C LEU A 545 22.51 -20.58 8.62
N LYS A 546 22.10 -21.72 9.19
CA LYS A 546 20.95 -22.50 8.69
C LYS A 546 19.63 -21.78 8.91
N THR A 547 19.43 -21.12 10.04
CA THR A 547 18.26 -20.25 10.24
C THR A 547 18.20 -19.17 9.15
N ILE A 548 19.36 -18.68 8.73
CA ILE A 548 19.49 -17.64 7.71
C ILE A 548 19.41 -18.22 6.27
N GLY A 549 19.90 -19.44 6.01
CA GLY A 549 20.02 -20.01 4.67
C GLY A 549 19.10 -21.20 4.33
N SER A 550 18.45 -21.83 5.31
CA SER A 550 17.53 -22.98 5.12
C SER A 550 16.06 -22.63 5.34
N ALA A 551 15.76 -21.43 5.85
CA ALA A 551 14.40 -20.91 5.95
C ALA A 551 13.90 -20.37 4.59
N HIS A 552 14.17 -21.11 3.51
CA HIS A 552 14.14 -20.74 2.08
C HIS A 552 15.55 -20.31 1.62
N PRO A 553 16.13 -20.87 0.54
CA PRO A 553 17.23 -20.19 -0.13
C PRO A 553 16.72 -18.76 -0.35
N PHE A 554 17.47 -17.76 0.11
CA PHE A 554 17.11 -16.39 -0.17
C PHE A 554 17.36 -16.21 -1.66
N ASN A 555 16.39 -16.63 -2.47
CA ASN A 555 16.27 -16.28 -3.86
C ASN A 555 15.78 -14.84 -3.79
N LEU A 556 16.65 -13.88 -4.08
CA LEU A 556 16.15 -12.58 -4.53
C LEU A 556 15.42 -12.86 -5.85
N GLN A 557 14.16 -13.29 -5.77
CA GLN A 557 13.32 -13.51 -6.94
C GLN A 557 13.21 -12.15 -7.62
N LEU A 558 14.00 -12.02 -8.68
CA LEU A 558 13.78 -11.01 -9.69
C LEU A 558 12.64 -11.58 -10.55
N ASP A 559 11.46 -11.73 -9.96
CA ASP A 559 10.29 -12.23 -10.67
C ASP A 559 9.66 -11.11 -11.48
N ALA A 560 8.54 -11.43 -12.14
CA ALA A 560 7.76 -10.43 -12.85
C ALA A 560 7.42 -9.25 -11.93
N GLY A 561 7.16 -9.44 -10.62
CA GLY A 561 6.85 -8.37 -9.68
C GLY A 561 7.95 -7.32 -9.51
N PHE A 562 9.23 -7.73 -9.57
CA PHE A 562 10.37 -6.81 -9.60
C PHE A 562 10.29 -5.86 -10.82
N VAL A 563 9.97 -6.43 -11.98
CA VAL A 563 9.88 -5.68 -13.23
C VAL A 563 8.54 -5.00 -13.41
N ASP A 564 7.46 -5.55 -12.86
CA ASP A 564 6.13 -4.95 -12.90
C ASP A 564 6.10 -3.69 -12.03
N GLY A 565 6.83 -3.69 -10.91
CA GLY A 565 6.94 -2.53 -10.02
C GLY A 565 7.90 -1.44 -10.52
N PHE A 566 9.00 -1.80 -11.21
CA PHE A 566 9.99 -0.83 -11.72
C PHE A 566 9.73 -0.43 -13.19
N LEU A 567 9.22 -1.35 -13.99
CA LEU A 567 8.89 -1.22 -15.42
C LEU A 567 7.37 -1.26 -15.71
N GLY A 568 6.50 -1.03 -14.71
CA GLY A 568 5.11 -0.60 -14.93
C GLY A 568 4.23 -1.66 -15.58
N GLY A 569 4.33 -2.91 -15.11
CA GLY A 569 3.56 -4.05 -15.65
C GLY A 569 4.07 -4.61 -16.98
N LEU A 570 5.28 -4.22 -17.41
CA LEU A 570 5.90 -4.82 -18.59
C LEU A 570 6.27 -6.29 -18.30
N PRO A 571 5.86 -7.27 -19.16
CA PRO A 571 6.07 -8.71 -18.96
C PRO A 571 7.52 -9.13 -19.27
N LEU A 572 8.47 -8.44 -18.66
CA LEU A 572 9.90 -8.64 -18.81
C LEU A 572 10.40 -9.46 -17.62
N VAL A 573 11.04 -10.60 -17.90
CA VAL A 573 11.65 -11.44 -16.88
C VAL A 573 13.15 -11.12 -16.83
N PRO A 574 13.62 -10.55 -15.72
CA PRO A 574 15.02 -10.20 -15.53
C PRO A 574 15.82 -11.46 -15.18
N GLN A 575 17.02 -11.60 -15.75
CA GLN A 575 17.91 -12.71 -15.46
C GLN A 575 19.28 -12.16 -15.09
N VAL A 576 19.86 -12.63 -13.98
CA VAL A 576 21.20 -12.20 -13.59
C VAL A 576 22.23 -12.81 -14.55
N ALA A 577 22.86 -11.96 -15.34
CA ALA A 577 23.88 -12.32 -16.29
C ALA A 577 25.28 -12.40 -15.64
N ASP A 578 25.63 -11.46 -14.76
CA ASP A 578 26.93 -11.44 -14.08
C ASP A 578 26.92 -10.69 -12.74
N LEU A 579 27.92 -10.99 -11.89
CA LEU A 579 28.22 -10.34 -10.62
C LEU A 579 29.69 -9.95 -10.55
N THR A 580 29.97 -8.65 -10.68
CA THR A 580 31.36 -8.15 -10.74
C THR A 580 31.59 -7.05 -9.71
N VAL A 581 32.75 -7.08 -9.06
CA VAL A 581 33.20 -5.99 -8.18
C VAL A 581 33.83 -4.88 -9.03
N LEU A 582 33.32 -3.67 -8.88
CA LEU A 582 33.59 -2.50 -9.73
C LEU A 582 34.38 -1.41 -8.98
N GLY A 583 34.88 -0.44 -9.75
CA GLY A 583 35.63 0.71 -9.23
C GLY A 583 37.13 0.44 -9.06
N THR A 584 37.93 1.50 -9.10
CA THR A 584 39.40 1.40 -8.93
C THR A 584 39.79 0.95 -7.53
N ASP A 585 38.96 1.26 -6.55
CA ASP A 585 39.09 0.86 -5.14
C ASP A 585 38.38 -0.45 -4.80
N LYS A 586 37.67 -1.06 -5.77
CA LYS A 586 36.87 -2.30 -5.60
C LYS A 586 35.79 -2.18 -4.52
N ARG A 587 35.20 -0.99 -4.36
CA ARG A 587 34.18 -0.71 -3.33
C ARG A 587 32.76 -0.72 -3.85
N TRP A 588 32.52 -1.31 -5.02
CA TRP A 588 31.20 -1.42 -5.62
C TRP A 588 30.90 -2.86 -6.02
N LEU A 589 29.68 -3.32 -5.79
CA LEU A 589 29.18 -4.59 -6.31
C LEU A 589 28.21 -4.29 -7.44
N GLY A 590 28.58 -4.67 -8.66
CA GLY A 590 27.75 -4.62 -9.86
C GLY A 590 27.00 -5.92 -10.10
N ILE A 591 25.71 -5.80 -10.40
CA ILE A 591 24.79 -6.85 -10.80
C ILE A 591 24.28 -6.50 -12.18
N PHE A 592 24.52 -7.40 -13.12
CA PHE A 592 24.16 -7.20 -14.51
C PHE A 592 23.01 -8.13 -14.86
N LEU A 593 21.97 -7.57 -15.46
CA LEU A 593 20.71 -8.24 -15.76
C LEU A 593 20.46 -8.20 -17.26
N THR A 594 20.01 -9.33 -17.81
CA THR A 594 19.36 -9.38 -19.13
C THR A 594 17.84 -9.41 -18.95
N LEU A 595 17.12 -8.76 -19.84
CA LEU A 595 15.66 -8.71 -19.86
C LEU A 595 15.19 -9.62 -21.00
N SER A 596 14.49 -10.69 -20.63
CA SER A 596 13.84 -11.57 -21.60
C SER A 596 12.35 -11.27 -21.64
N SER A 597 11.72 -11.27 -22.82
CA SER A 597 10.26 -11.30 -22.88
C SER A 597 9.79 -12.60 -22.23
N GLY A 598 8.94 -12.50 -21.20
CA GLY A 598 8.26 -13.66 -20.66
C GLY A 598 7.52 -14.37 -21.80
N ALA A 599 7.43 -15.71 -21.76
CA ALA A 599 6.69 -16.46 -22.77
C ALA A 599 5.32 -15.82 -22.97
N GLU A 600 5.08 -15.29 -24.18
CA GLU A 600 3.89 -14.52 -24.54
C GLU A 600 2.65 -15.19 -23.94
N LYS A 601 2.12 -14.62 -22.85
CA LYS A 601 0.73 -14.85 -22.53
C LYS A 601 0.00 -14.03 -23.60
N PRO A 602 -0.68 -14.67 -24.58
CA PRO A 602 -1.31 -13.90 -25.66
C PRO A 602 -2.23 -12.86 -25.01
N LEU A 603 -1.99 -11.58 -25.34
CA LEU A 603 -2.88 -10.45 -25.07
C LEU A 603 -4.16 -10.69 -25.88
N GLY A 604 -4.98 -11.63 -25.40
CA GLY A 604 -6.14 -12.17 -26.11
C GLY A 604 -7.48 -11.71 -25.55
N GLU A 605 -7.48 -10.88 -24.50
CA GLU A 605 -8.69 -10.24 -24.01
C GLU A 605 -8.54 -8.72 -24.13
N PRO A 606 -9.52 -8.02 -24.72
CA PRO A 606 -9.48 -6.57 -24.86
C PRO A 606 -9.44 -5.95 -23.46
N MET A 607 -8.45 -5.08 -23.19
CA MET A 607 -8.54 -4.16 -22.06
C MET A 607 -9.79 -3.29 -22.29
N GLU A 608 -10.87 -3.56 -21.56
CA GLU A 608 -12.04 -2.69 -21.57
C GLU A 608 -11.61 -1.27 -21.19
N SER A 609 -12.11 -0.32 -21.98
CA SER A 609 -11.78 1.11 -21.96
C SER A 609 -11.68 1.67 -20.54
N LEU A 610 -10.52 2.24 -20.20
CA LEU A 610 -10.38 3.15 -19.07
C LEU A 610 -11.35 4.34 -19.27
N PRO A 611 -12.15 4.73 -18.26
CA PRO A 611 -12.98 5.92 -18.38
C PRO A 611 -12.10 7.16 -18.54
N LEU A 612 -12.41 7.99 -19.53
CA LEU A 612 -11.81 9.31 -19.72
C LEU A 612 -11.77 10.07 -18.38
N ILE A 613 -10.58 10.49 -17.94
CA ILE A 613 -10.42 11.45 -16.86
C ILE A 613 -11.06 12.76 -17.33
N GLN A 614 -12.29 13.04 -16.87
CA GLN A 614 -12.85 14.38 -17.02
C GLN A 614 -12.13 15.30 -16.04
N LEU A 615 -11.35 16.25 -16.57
CA LEU A 615 -10.84 17.39 -15.82
C LEU A 615 -12.04 18.16 -15.25
N GLN A 616 -12.32 17.96 -13.96
CA GLN A 616 -13.39 18.62 -13.26
C GLN A 616 -12.95 20.04 -12.90
N GLU A 617 -13.49 21.04 -13.58
CA GLU A 617 -13.30 22.45 -13.23
C GLU A 617 -13.76 22.73 -11.78
N PRO A 618 -13.03 23.54 -11.00
CA PRO A 618 -13.47 23.95 -9.67
C PRO A 618 -14.69 24.87 -9.78
N GLN A 619 -15.86 24.34 -9.42
CA GLN A 619 -17.08 25.14 -9.30
C GLN A 619 -16.93 26.19 -8.20
N SER A 620 -16.76 27.45 -8.61
CA SER A 620 -16.91 28.60 -7.72
C SER A 620 -18.40 28.77 -7.34
N ASN A 621 -18.72 28.42 -6.09
CA ASN A 621 -20.06 28.61 -5.53
C ASN A 621 -20.36 30.11 -5.35
N GLY A 622 -21.15 30.66 -6.28
CA GLY A 622 -21.74 31.98 -6.17
C GLY A 622 -22.79 32.06 -5.06
N CYS A 623 -22.53 32.91 -4.06
CA CYS A 623 -23.50 33.25 -3.02
C CYS A 623 -24.66 34.09 -3.58
N HIS A 624 -25.88 33.56 -3.48
CA HIS A 624 -27.12 34.34 -3.65
C HIS A 624 -27.38 35.22 -2.42
N ALA A 625 -27.21 36.54 -2.56
CA ALA A 625 -27.70 37.53 -1.60
C ALA A 625 -29.06 38.11 -2.05
N GLY A 626 -30.07 37.98 -1.17
CA GLY A 626 -31.39 38.55 -1.37
C GLY A 626 -31.46 40.07 -1.10
N ARG A 627 -32.03 40.80 -2.07
CA ARG A 627 -33.01 41.90 -1.98
C ARG A 627 -32.98 42.75 -0.68
N GLN A 628 -32.65 44.06 -0.70
CA GLN A 628 -33.50 45.24 -1.05
C GLN A 628 -32.84 46.54 -0.45
N PRO A 629 -33.26 47.81 -0.73
CA PRO A 629 -32.69 48.66 -1.79
C PRO A 629 -32.26 50.09 -1.32
N VAL A 630 -31.86 50.93 -2.30
CA VAL A 630 -32.20 52.39 -2.46
C VAL A 630 -31.01 53.37 -2.60
N LEU A 631 -30.95 54.05 -3.78
CA LEU A 631 -30.37 55.38 -4.16
C LEU A 631 -28.85 55.61 -3.97
N SER A 632 -28.06 56.27 -4.83
CA SER A 632 -28.24 57.04 -6.07
C SER A 632 -26.86 57.52 -6.58
N THR A 633 -26.75 57.87 -7.88
CA THR A 633 -25.75 58.78 -8.56
C THR A 633 -24.27 58.35 -8.60
N SER A 634 -23.46 58.53 -9.64
CA SER A 634 -23.58 58.93 -11.05
C SER A 634 -22.17 58.92 -11.69
N LEU A 635 -22.05 58.38 -12.92
CA LEU A 635 -21.22 58.82 -14.05
C LEU A 635 -19.97 59.72 -13.81
N LEU A 636 -18.77 59.18 -14.11
CA LEU A 636 -17.66 59.78 -14.91
C LEU A 636 -16.37 58.94 -14.76
N GLY A 637 -15.86 58.35 -15.84
CA GLY A 637 -14.56 57.63 -15.78
C GLY A 637 -14.02 57.00 -17.08
N ILE A 638 -14.71 57.14 -18.23
CA ILE A 638 -14.26 56.56 -19.52
C ILE A 638 -13.27 57.47 -20.27
N SER A 639 -12.86 58.61 -19.70
CA SER A 639 -11.98 59.57 -20.41
C SER A 639 -10.48 59.40 -20.16
N PHE A 640 -10.01 58.45 -19.34
CA PHE A 640 -8.58 58.36 -19.00
C PHE A 640 -7.76 57.37 -19.84
N LEU A 641 -8.40 56.40 -20.50
CA LEU A 641 -7.70 55.39 -21.30
C LEU A 641 -7.41 55.82 -22.75
N LEU A 642 -8.01 56.92 -23.22
CA LEU A 642 -7.81 57.42 -24.60
C LEU A 642 -6.71 58.49 -24.74
N LEU A 643 -6.07 58.89 -23.64
CA LEU A 643 -4.99 59.91 -23.64
C LEU A 643 -3.57 59.34 -23.49
N LEU A 644 -3.41 58.03 -23.22
CA LEU A 644 -2.08 57.41 -23.10
C LEU A 644 -1.49 56.91 -24.43
N ALA A 645 -2.27 56.91 -25.52
CA ALA A 645 -1.83 56.36 -26.81
C ALA A 645 -1.26 57.40 -27.80
N ILE A 646 -1.25 58.71 -27.50
CA ILE A 646 -0.76 59.72 -28.45
C ILE A 646 -0.01 60.83 -27.71
N GLY A 647 1.33 60.84 -27.74
CA GLY A 647 2.05 62.02 -27.27
C GLY A 647 3.51 61.89 -26.89
N MET A 648 4.35 61.49 -27.84
CA MET A 648 5.72 61.96 -28.07
C MET A 648 6.70 62.17 -26.89
N ARG A 649 7.83 61.45 -27.01
CA ARG A 649 9.20 62.02 -27.09
C ARG A 649 9.26 63.55 -27.12
N ALA A 650 9.67 64.14 -25.99
CA ALA A 650 10.73 65.17 -25.88
C ALA A 650 10.50 65.96 -24.59
N TYR A 651 11.31 65.69 -23.55
CA TYR A 651 11.99 66.70 -22.73
C TYR A 651 12.70 66.01 -21.56
N SER A 652 13.88 65.48 -21.82
CA SER A 652 14.87 65.20 -20.78
C SER A 652 15.50 66.52 -20.33
N ARG A 653 15.25 66.92 -19.07
CA ARG A 653 16.10 67.76 -18.17
C ARG A 653 15.35 68.50 -17.04
N ARG A 654 14.06 68.26 -16.78
CA ARG A 654 13.36 68.84 -15.60
C ARG A 654 12.67 67.84 -14.65
N LEU A 655 12.89 66.53 -14.82
CA LEU A 655 12.30 65.50 -13.95
C LEU A 655 13.17 65.07 -12.75
N TRP A 656 14.38 65.63 -12.60
CA TRP A 656 15.28 65.32 -11.49
C TRP A 656 15.08 66.19 -10.23
N LEU A 657 14.20 67.19 -10.28
CA LEU A 657 13.93 68.09 -9.14
C LEU A 657 12.54 67.88 -8.50
N LEU A 658 11.66 67.09 -9.12
CA LEU A 658 10.36 66.71 -8.53
C LEU A 658 10.39 65.31 -7.88
N LEU A 659 11.36 64.47 -8.23
CA LEU A 659 11.58 63.17 -7.58
C LEU A 659 12.23 63.30 -6.18
N LEU A 660 12.77 64.48 -5.83
CA LEU A 660 13.38 64.76 -4.52
C LEU A 660 12.42 65.40 -3.49
N LEU A 661 11.15 65.63 -3.85
CA LEU A 661 10.16 66.26 -2.94
C LEU A 661 8.97 65.37 -2.55
N PHE A 662 8.96 64.09 -2.94
CA PHE A 662 7.92 63.12 -2.52
C PHE A 662 8.47 61.94 -1.68
N LEU A 663 9.67 62.06 -1.12
CA LEU A 663 10.24 61.10 -0.15
C LEU A 663 10.34 61.70 1.26
N SER A 664 9.23 62.15 1.84
CA SER A 664 9.14 62.41 3.27
C SER A 664 7.74 62.18 3.82
N SER A 665 7.34 60.91 3.92
CA SER A 665 6.38 60.39 4.92
C SER A 665 6.10 58.90 4.65
N CYS A 666 7.12 58.07 4.87
CA CYS A 666 6.91 56.65 5.19
C CYS A 666 7.52 56.42 6.57
N THR A 667 6.67 56.34 7.59
CA THR A 667 7.01 55.69 8.87
C THR A 667 6.88 54.18 8.67
N PRO A 668 7.96 53.39 8.79
CA PRO A 668 7.83 51.94 8.88
C PRO A 668 7.34 51.57 10.29
N LEU A 669 6.18 50.92 10.37
CA LEU A 669 5.83 50.06 11.50
C LEU A 669 6.64 48.78 11.35
N SER A 670 7.91 48.88 11.70
CA SER A 670 8.77 47.75 12.04
C SER A 670 9.04 47.90 13.53
N GLY A 671 8.71 46.89 14.34
CA GLY A 671 9.02 46.87 15.76
C GLY A 671 10.53 46.90 15.97
N SER A 672 11.14 48.09 15.92
CA SER A 672 12.53 48.28 16.29
C SER A 672 12.62 48.04 17.80
N PRO A 673 13.55 47.20 18.28
CA PRO A 673 13.70 46.91 19.70
C PRO A 673 13.83 48.22 20.48
N VAL A 674 13.06 48.36 21.56
CA VAL A 674 13.02 49.57 22.39
C VAL A 674 14.45 49.88 22.83
N ALA A 675 14.97 51.00 22.34
CA ALA A 675 16.30 51.46 22.72
C ALA A 675 16.25 51.94 24.17
N CYS A 676 17.24 51.55 24.95
CA CYS A 676 17.31 51.83 26.37
C CYS A 676 18.71 52.32 26.74
N ASN A 677 18.79 53.20 27.73
CA ASN A 677 20.05 53.61 28.35
C ASN A 677 20.22 52.97 29.74
N SER A 678 19.12 52.52 30.36
CA SER A 678 19.08 51.87 31.65
C SER A 678 17.91 50.88 31.74
N HIS A 679 17.93 49.97 32.71
CA HIS A 679 16.84 49.02 32.93
C HIS A 679 15.48 49.70 33.18
N ALA A 680 15.47 50.94 33.67
CA ALA A 680 14.23 51.69 33.89
C ALA A 680 13.55 52.18 32.59
N ASP A 681 14.29 52.17 31.46
CA ASP A 681 13.75 52.52 30.15
C ASP A 681 13.02 51.34 29.49
N CYS A 682 13.11 50.15 30.08
CA CYS A 682 12.52 48.93 29.56
C CYS A 682 11.17 48.61 30.21
N PRO A 683 10.17 48.13 29.43
CA PRO A 683 8.93 47.58 29.96
C PRO A 683 9.19 46.45 30.97
N SER A 684 8.24 46.22 31.88
CA SER A 684 8.29 45.15 32.87
C SER A 684 8.65 43.79 32.22
N GLY A 685 9.64 43.08 32.77
CA GLY A 685 10.16 41.81 32.24
C GLY A 685 11.38 41.92 31.31
N LEU A 686 11.79 43.14 30.95
CA LEU A 686 12.95 43.38 30.07
C LEU A 686 14.05 44.16 30.79
N THR A 687 15.32 43.81 30.56
CA THR A 687 16.47 44.62 30.95
C THR A 687 17.20 45.21 29.78
N CYS A 688 17.69 46.43 29.98
CA CYS A 688 18.58 47.04 29.02
C CYS A 688 19.91 46.30 28.92
N ASN A 689 20.20 45.70 27.76
CA ASN A 689 21.52 45.15 27.49
C ASN A 689 22.48 46.32 27.24
N PRO A 690 23.48 46.55 28.12
CA PRO A 690 24.36 47.70 27.99
C PRO A 690 25.26 47.64 26.74
N LYS A 691 25.40 46.48 26.09
CA LYS A 691 26.20 46.32 24.86
C LYS A 691 25.42 46.65 23.60
N THR A 692 24.12 46.35 23.55
CA THR A 692 23.28 46.58 22.37
C THR A 692 22.36 47.80 22.52
N ALA A 693 22.27 48.37 23.72
CA ALA A 693 21.35 49.46 24.07
C ALA A 693 19.89 49.13 23.73
N GLN A 694 19.52 47.85 23.83
CA GLN A 694 18.19 47.34 23.53
C GLN A 694 17.64 46.59 24.74
N CYS A 695 16.34 46.74 24.99
CA CYS A 695 15.62 45.95 25.98
C CYS A 695 15.57 44.49 25.55
N ILE A 696 16.19 43.60 26.33
CA ILE A 696 16.19 42.15 26.13
C ILE A 696 15.50 41.47 27.32
N SER A 697 14.95 40.27 27.13
CA SER A 697 14.38 39.49 28.23
C SER A 697 15.46 39.13 29.25
N GLU A 698 15.16 39.27 30.55
CA GLU A 698 16.05 38.82 31.63
C GLU A 698 16.11 37.30 31.76
N THR A 699 15.16 36.56 31.18
CA THR A 699 15.07 35.12 31.35
C THR A 699 16.18 34.45 30.54
N PRO A 700 17.27 33.99 31.19
CA PRO A 700 18.28 33.23 30.48
C PRO A 700 17.67 31.89 30.11
N CYS A 701 17.84 31.49 28.86
CA CYS A 701 17.38 30.20 28.37
C CYS A 701 18.58 29.35 27.96
N THR A 702 18.43 28.04 28.06
CA THR A 702 19.38 27.05 27.53
C THR A 702 18.75 26.23 26.41
N THR A 703 17.42 26.10 26.45
CA THR A 703 16.58 25.43 25.47
C THR A 703 15.33 26.29 25.23
N ASP A 704 14.61 26.03 24.14
CA ASP A 704 13.34 26.72 23.89
C ASP A 704 12.34 26.50 25.03
N ASP A 705 12.47 25.42 25.83
CA ASP A 705 11.56 25.09 26.93
C ASP A 705 11.70 26.04 28.12
N ASP A 706 12.82 26.76 28.20
CA ASP A 706 13.06 27.80 29.20
C ASP A 706 12.36 29.13 28.85
N CYS A 707 11.72 29.19 27.67
CA CYS A 707 11.10 30.38 27.10
C CYS A 707 9.58 30.32 27.09
N CYS A 708 8.96 31.50 27.19
CA CYS A 708 7.52 31.72 27.10
C CYS A 708 6.94 31.25 25.75
N LEU A 709 5.62 31.02 25.69
CA LEU A 709 4.96 30.65 24.44
C LEU A 709 5.21 31.72 23.36
N ASN A 710 5.39 31.26 22.13
CA ASN A 710 5.76 32.06 20.96
C ASN A 710 7.15 32.72 21.05
N THR A 711 8.02 32.26 21.96
CA THR A 711 9.42 32.67 22.01
C THR A 711 10.38 31.47 21.94
N VAL A 712 11.48 31.62 21.21
CA VAL A 712 12.55 30.62 21.07
C VAL A 712 13.80 31.08 21.80
N CYS A 713 14.55 30.12 22.33
CA CYS A 713 15.82 30.37 22.95
C CYS A 713 16.89 30.63 21.89
N PHE A 714 17.23 31.90 21.70
CA PHE A 714 18.22 32.31 20.72
C PHE A 714 19.40 33.00 21.41
N ASN A 715 20.57 32.37 21.41
CA ASN A 715 21.79 32.84 22.07
C ASN A 715 21.64 33.12 23.57
N GLY A 716 20.89 32.26 24.26
CA GLY A 716 20.71 32.35 25.71
C GLY A 716 19.67 33.37 26.17
N ALA A 717 18.88 33.94 25.25
CA ALA A 717 17.75 34.82 25.56
C ALA A 717 16.51 34.41 24.77
N CYS A 718 15.34 34.50 25.40
CA CYS A 718 14.06 34.24 24.74
C CYS A 718 13.70 35.37 23.77
N ARG A 719 13.47 35.05 22.49
CA ARG A 719 13.07 36.00 21.44
C ARG A 719 11.77 35.54 20.79
N VAL A 720 10.88 36.47 20.46
CA VAL A 720 9.63 36.17 19.74
C VAL A 720 9.96 35.62 18.35
N LEU A 721 9.31 34.52 17.93
CA LEU A 721 9.40 34.00 16.56
C LEU A 721 8.98 35.10 15.56
N GLU A 722 9.70 35.22 14.44
CA GLU A 722 9.46 36.29 13.46
C GLU A 722 8.04 36.27 12.91
N ALA A 723 7.50 37.48 12.67
CA ALA A 723 6.11 37.70 12.32
C ALA A 723 5.76 37.16 10.93
N CYS A 724 4.63 36.47 10.80
CA CYS A 724 4.06 36.10 9.49
C CYS A 724 3.44 37.34 8.82
N SER A 725 3.37 37.35 7.49
CA SER A 725 2.70 38.38 6.70
C SER A 725 1.48 37.84 5.94
N LYS A 726 1.39 36.52 5.75
CA LYS A 726 0.29 35.81 5.07
C LYS A 726 0.10 34.40 5.63
N HIS A 727 -1.11 33.86 5.48
CA HIS A 727 -1.47 32.50 5.90
C HIS A 727 -0.53 31.41 5.37
N SER A 728 -0.06 31.56 4.12
CA SER A 728 0.86 30.61 3.48
C SER A 728 2.26 30.57 4.11
N GLU A 729 2.59 31.52 4.99
CA GLU A 729 3.85 31.54 5.74
C GLU A 729 3.74 30.79 7.06
N CYS A 730 2.53 30.39 7.45
CA CYS A 730 2.26 29.55 8.60
C CYS A 730 2.10 28.09 8.17
N LEU A 731 2.19 27.17 9.13
CA LEU A 731 1.87 25.77 8.89
C LEU A 731 0.41 25.62 8.45
N GLU A 732 0.07 24.53 7.77
CA GLU A 732 -1.24 24.28 7.15
C GLU A 732 -2.41 24.26 8.17
N ASP A 733 -2.10 24.05 9.44
CA ASP A 733 -3.00 24.08 10.60
C ASP A 733 -3.02 25.44 11.34
N GLN A 734 -2.31 26.43 10.83
CA GLN A 734 -2.19 27.77 11.40
C GLN A 734 -2.67 28.84 10.43
N ILE A 735 -3.08 29.98 10.99
CA ILE A 735 -3.47 31.17 10.25
C ILE A 735 -2.62 32.35 10.70
N CYS A 736 -2.27 33.23 9.77
CA CYS A 736 -1.53 34.44 10.13
C CYS A 736 -2.52 35.49 10.63
N ASP A 737 -2.63 35.64 11.96
CA ASP A 737 -3.42 36.71 12.58
C ASP A 737 -2.50 37.72 13.28
N GLN A 738 -2.68 39.00 12.96
CA GLN A 738 -1.89 40.13 13.48
C GLN A 738 -0.36 39.97 13.42
N GLY A 739 0.13 39.18 12.46
CA GLY A 739 1.55 38.90 12.30
C GLY A 739 2.07 37.77 13.18
N GLN A 740 1.21 36.95 13.77
CA GLN A 740 1.57 35.72 14.46
C GLN A 740 0.86 34.54 13.80
N CYS A 741 1.55 33.40 13.69
CA CYS A 741 0.90 32.17 13.27
C CYS A 741 0.11 31.59 14.44
N GLU A 742 -1.21 31.70 14.40
CA GLU A 742 -2.14 31.18 15.41
C GLU A 742 -2.77 29.89 14.91
N ALA A 743 -3.03 28.93 15.79
CA ALA A 743 -3.71 27.68 15.42
C ALA A 743 -5.12 27.97 14.86
N LYS A 744 -5.49 27.29 13.78
CA LYS A 744 -6.81 27.43 13.15
C LYS A 744 -7.91 26.95 14.10
N ALA A 745 -8.94 27.76 14.29
CA ALA A 745 -10.10 27.38 15.09
C ALA A 745 -10.88 26.21 14.46
N CYS A 746 -11.39 25.32 15.30
CA CYS A 746 -12.17 24.15 14.89
C CYS A 746 -13.28 23.86 15.92
N ASN A 747 -14.33 23.17 15.47
CA ASN A 747 -15.41 22.69 16.34
C ASN A 747 -15.50 21.15 16.40
N VAL A 748 -14.83 20.47 15.45
CA VAL A 748 -14.68 19.01 15.26
C VAL A 748 -13.37 18.79 14.50
N ASP A 749 -12.90 17.56 14.30
CA ASP A 749 -11.62 17.29 13.64
C ASP A 749 -11.61 17.63 12.14
N ALA A 750 -12.76 17.56 11.45
CA ALA A 750 -12.88 17.76 10.00
C ALA A 750 -12.30 19.07 9.39
N PRO A 751 -12.32 20.25 10.05
CA PRO A 751 -11.69 21.49 9.56
C PRO A 751 -10.16 21.48 9.66
N CYS A 752 -9.60 20.50 10.40
CA CYS A 752 -8.19 20.26 10.56
C CYS A 752 -7.77 19.24 9.49
N HIS A 753 -7.02 19.66 8.46
CA HIS A 753 -6.67 18.79 7.33
C HIS A 753 -5.93 17.52 7.79
N ALA A 754 -6.34 16.36 7.25
CA ALA A 754 -5.76 15.03 7.49
C ALA A 754 -4.33 14.92 6.91
N PRO A 755 -3.43 14.06 7.45
CA PRO A 755 -3.74 12.81 8.16
C PRO A 755 -3.69 12.82 9.69
N TYR A 756 -3.21 13.88 10.36
CA TYR A 756 -2.88 13.81 11.80
C TYR A 756 -3.41 14.95 12.67
N HIS A 757 -4.26 15.84 12.17
CA HIS A 757 -4.70 17.00 12.94
C HIS A 757 -6.00 16.72 13.73
N GLN A 758 -6.02 17.05 15.02
CA GLN A 758 -7.19 16.91 15.90
C GLN A 758 -7.67 18.26 16.42
N CYS A 759 -8.97 18.37 16.69
CA CYS A 759 -9.57 19.55 17.28
C CYS A 759 -9.57 19.44 18.80
N VAL A 760 -8.58 20.05 19.45
CA VAL A 760 -8.41 19.98 20.92
C VAL A 760 -8.66 21.35 21.51
N GLY A 761 -9.69 21.46 22.36
CA GLY A 761 -10.05 22.74 22.99
C GLY A 761 -10.52 23.83 22.01
N GLY A 762 -10.97 23.44 20.80
CA GLY A 762 -11.42 24.37 19.77
C GLY A 762 -10.34 24.83 18.78
N LEU A 763 -9.16 24.20 18.80
CA LEU A 763 -8.02 24.53 17.95
C LEU A 763 -7.45 23.27 17.27
N CYS A 764 -7.00 23.40 16.02
CA CYS A 764 -6.34 22.33 15.29
C CYS A 764 -4.92 22.11 15.82
N VAL A 765 -4.58 20.88 16.23
CA VAL A 765 -3.26 20.49 16.72
C VAL A 765 -2.71 19.30 15.95
N ARG A 766 -1.42 19.33 15.59
CA ARG A 766 -0.76 18.36 14.71
C ARG A 766 -0.50 16.98 15.34
N GLU A 767 -0.31 16.95 16.64
CA GLU A 767 -0.19 15.81 17.53
C GLU A 767 -0.42 16.38 18.94
N VAL A 768 -1.17 15.70 19.82
CA VAL A 768 -1.23 16.10 21.24
C VAL A 768 0.12 15.73 21.88
N ALA A 769 1.15 16.53 21.59
CA ALA A 769 2.54 16.27 21.95
C ALA A 769 2.77 16.08 23.45
N CYS A 770 1.81 16.52 24.27
CA CYS A 770 1.94 16.42 25.71
C CYS A 770 1.87 14.99 26.27
N GLY A 771 1.34 13.97 25.56
CA GLY A 771 1.42 12.53 25.94
C GLY A 771 1.11 12.13 27.40
N GLY A 772 0.54 13.04 28.21
CA GLY A 772 0.68 13.05 29.67
C GLY A 772 1.90 13.87 30.14
N CYS A 773 1.67 15.12 30.55
CA CYS A 773 2.72 15.92 31.18
C CYS A 773 3.17 15.27 32.51
N PRO A 774 4.46 15.35 32.87
CA PRO A 774 4.95 14.86 34.17
C PRO A 774 4.14 15.47 35.32
N SER A 775 3.99 14.72 36.42
CA SER A 775 3.25 15.17 37.60
C SER A 775 3.64 16.59 38.03
N GLY A 776 2.67 17.50 38.04
CA GLY A 776 2.88 18.91 38.39
C GLY A 776 3.01 19.86 37.20
N ARG A 777 2.99 19.35 35.96
CA ARG A 777 2.92 20.14 34.71
C ARG A 777 1.59 19.94 34.00
N VAL A 778 1.19 20.95 33.22
CA VAL A 778 -0.07 20.99 32.48
C VAL A 778 0.21 21.19 31.00
N CYS A 779 -0.58 20.53 30.16
CA CYS A 779 -0.44 20.66 28.72
C CYS A 779 -1.02 22.00 28.27
N GLU A 780 -0.25 22.73 27.47
CA GLU A 780 -0.74 23.86 26.71
C GLU A 780 -1.07 23.38 25.29
N PRO A 781 -2.36 23.32 24.89
CA PRO A 781 -2.77 22.66 23.66
C PRO A 781 -2.22 23.31 22.38
N GLN A 782 -2.00 24.63 22.35
CA GLN A 782 -1.59 25.33 21.12
C GLN A 782 -0.15 25.00 20.73
N SER A 783 0.75 24.90 21.71
CA SER A 783 2.16 24.62 21.52
C SER A 783 2.54 23.15 21.72
N GLY A 784 1.67 22.36 22.36
CA GLY A 784 1.97 20.98 22.73
C GLY A 784 3.01 20.86 23.86
N ARG A 785 3.27 21.93 24.62
CA ARG A 785 4.29 21.95 25.69
C ARG A 785 3.70 21.74 27.07
N CYS A 786 4.53 21.20 27.98
CA CYS A 786 4.18 21.00 29.38
C CYS A 786 4.69 22.17 30.24
N VAL A 787 3.78 22.98 30.78
CA VAL A 787 4.11 24.15 31.62
C VAL A 787 3.95 23.84 33.11
N ASP A 788 4.85 24.39 33.94
CA ASP A 788 4.80 24.29 35.42
C ASP A 788 3.70 25.22 35.98
N SER A 789 2.43 24.89 35.77
CA SER A 789 1.28 25.62 36.32
C SER A 789 0.19 24.65 36.83
N CYS A 790 -0.84 25.18 37.49
CA CYS A 790 -2.00 24.43 38.00
C CYS A 790 -1.72 23.39 39.12
N GLN A 791 -0.73 23.64 39.98
CA GLN A 791 -0.43 22.73 41.09
C GLN A 791 -1.68 22.45 41.95
N GLY A 792 -2.06 21.17 42.06
CA GLY A 792 -3.22 20.72 42.84
C GLY A 792 -4.52 20.54 42.06
N PHE A 793 -4.54 20.81 40.75
CA PHE A 793 -5.70 20.58 39.89
C PHE A 793 -5.62 19.18 39.25
N SER A 794 -6.53 18.27 39.63
CA SER A 794 -6.62 16.91 39.07
C SER A 794 -7.89 16.74 38.25
N CYS A 795 -7.77 16.19 37.05
CA CYS A 795 -8.91 15.82 36.22
C CYS A 795 -9.39 14.39 36.48
N PRO A 796 -10.67 14.09 36.22
CA PRO A 796 -11.17 12.71 36.17
C PRO A 796 -10.45 11.90 35.08
N ASP A 797 -10.49 10.56 35.19
CA ASP A 797 -10.02 9.66 34.13
C ASP A 797 -10.62 10.04 32.76
N GLY A 798 -9.84 9.86 31.69
CA GLY A 798 -10.26 10.25 30.34
C GLY A 798 -10.16 11.74 30.03
N GLN A 799 -9.71 12.56 30.98
CA GLN A 799 -9.43 13.96 30.80
C GLN A 799 -8.01 14.29 31.28
N PHE A 800 -7.38 15.26 30.64
CA PHE A 800 -6.13 15.85 31.12
C PHE A 800 -6.36 17.30 31.51
N THR A 801 -5.54 17.78 32.45
CA THR A 801 -5.51 19.20 32.78
C THR A 801 -4.88 19.93 31.59
N ALA A 802 -5.59 20.93 31.09
CA ALA A 802 -5.09 21.86 30.07
C ALA A 802 -5.28 23.30 30.54
N VAL A 803 -4.49 24.21 29.97
CA VAL A 803 -4.67 25.65 30.18
C VAL A 803 -5.95 26.11 29.47
N SER A 804 -6.86 26.80 30.17
CA SER A 804 -8.09 27.35 29.55
C SER A 804 -7.87 28.66 28.82
N ASP A 805 -6.86 29.43 29.24
CA ASP A 805 -6.46 30.69 28.61
C ASP A 805 -4.93 30.75 28.56
N PRO A 806 -4.30 30.57 27.38
CA PRO A 806 -2.85 30.61 27.24
C PRO A 806 -2.29 32.04 27.23
N THR A 807 -3.14 33.07 27.24
CA THR A 807 -2.71 34.48 27.16
C THR A 807 -1.66 34.85 28.23
N PRO A 808 -1.80 34.45 29.52
CA PRO A 808 -0.80 34.73 30.54
C PRO A 808 0.56 34.04 30.33
N LEU A 809 0.62 33.03 29.45
CA LEU A 809 1.83 32.30 29.08
C LEU A 809 2.47 32.83 27.78
N SER A 810 1.81 33.77 27.10
CA SER A 810 2.27 34.36 25.84
C SER A 810 3.04 35.66 26.05
N GLY A 811 4.10 35.89 25.27
CA GLY A 811 4.90 37.12 25.29
C GLY A 811 6.14 37.10 26.19
N LEU A 812 6.76 38.27 26.38
CA LEU A 812 8.06 38.39 27.08
C LEU A 812 7.95 38.39 28.62
N GLY A 813 6.73 38.49 29.16
CA GLY A 813 6.45 38.44 30.60
C GLY A 813 5.43 37.35 30.89
N CYS A 814 5.86 36.09 30.97
CA CYS A 814 4.98 35.02 31.43
C CYS A 814 4.56 35.26 32.87
N HIS A 815 3.25 35.20 33.12
CA HIS A 815 2.64 35.18 34.44
C HIS A 815 2.02 33.80 34.68
N PRO A 816 2.85 32.75 34.90
CA PRO A 816 2.36 31.39 35.10
C PRO A 816 1.40 31.28 36.30
N GLU A 817 1.45 32.25 37.23
CA GLU A 817 0.53 32.40 38.37
C GLU A 817 -0.90 32.82 38.00
N GLU A 818 -1.13 33.42 36.83
CA GLU A 818 -2.46 33.89 36.37
C GLU A 818 -3.17 32.85 35.49
N VAL A 819 -2.53 31.71 35.23
CA VAL A 819 -3.05 30.66 34.36
C VAL A 819 -4.25 29.98 35.00
N THR A 820 -5.37 29.97 34.26
CA THR A 820 -6.56 29.19 34.61
C THR A 820 -6.52 27.83 33.91
N CYS A 821 -6.99 26.80 34.61
CA CYS A 821 -6.86 25.41 34.19
C CYS A 821 -8.24 24.78 34.07
N GLN A 822 -8.44 23.99 33.02
CA GLN A 822 -9.66 23.24 32.77
C GLN A 822 -9.34 21.78 32.48
N CYS A 823 -10.32 20.91 32.68
CA CYS A 823 -10.21 19.53 32.23
C CYS A 823 -10.70 19.40 30.80
N VAL A 824 -9.84 18.88 29.93
CA VAL A 824 -10.15 18.61 28.53
C VAL A 824 -10.12 17.11 28.33
N SER A 825 -11.10 16.54 27.63
CA SER A 825 -11.08 15.13 27.27
C SER A 825 -9.82 14.80 26.48
N TYR A 826 -9.17 13.68 26.78
CA TYR A 826 -8.16 13.14 25.88
C TYR A 826 -8.76 12.95 24.48
N PRO A 827 -7.95 12.99 23.42
CA PRO A 827 -8.40 12.52 22.13
C PRO A 827 -8.93 11.08 22.19
N PRO A 828 -9.95 10.74 21.37
CA PRO A 828 -10.35 9.34 21.22
C PRO A 828 -9.16 8.53 20.70
N LEU A 829 -9.03 7.28 21.15
CA LEU A 829 -8.07 6.36 20.53
C LEU A 829 -8.45 6.17 19.06
N ALA A 830 -7.47 6.14 18.17
CA ALA A 830 -7.74 5.89 16.75
C ALA A 830 -8.33 4.48 16.57
N PRO A 831 -9.50 4.33 15.92
CA PRO A 831 -10.07 3.02 15.62
C PRO A 831 -9.09 2.25 14.73
N ALA A 832 -8.88 0.96 14.98
CA ALA A 832 -8.00 0.19 14.10
C ALA A 832 -8.73 -0.29 12.84
N ALA A 833 -7.94 -0.70 11.85
CA ALA A 833 -8.46 -1.42 10.71
C ALA A 833 -9.17 -2.72 11.17
N PRO A 834 -10.34 -3.05 10.58
CA PRO A 834 -10.98 -4.33 10.81
C PRO A 834 -10.07 -5.45 10.34
N GLY A 835 -10.07 -6.57 11.07
CA GLY A 835 -9.25 -7.73 10.77
C GLY A 835 -9.87 -8.69 9.77
N PRO A 836 -9.15 -9.80 9.46
CA PRO A 836 -9.78 -10.94 8.81
C PRO A 836 -10.95 -11.42 9.67
N TRP A 837 -11.94 -12.12 9.10
CA TRP A 837 -13.14 -12.59 9.83
C TRP A 837 -14.11 -11.46 10.24
N LEU A 838 -14.45 -10.57 9.30
CA LEU A 838 -15.53 -9.60 9.47
C LEU A 838 -16.90 -10.24 9.20
N ASN A 839 -17.94 -9.71 9.82
CA ASN A 839 -19.33 -10.10 9.56
C ASN A 839 -20.20 -8.84 9.36
N LEU A 840 -21.08 -8.86 8.36
CA LEU A 840 -21.99 -7.75 8.06
C LEU A 840 -23.44 -8.17 8.36
N VAL A 841 -24.18 -7.31 9.07
CA VAL A 841 -25.57 -7.56 9.48
C VAL A 841 -26.45 -6.36 9.12
N GLU A 842 -27.58 -6.58 8.42
CA GLU A 842 -28.60 -5.54 8.18
C GLU A 842 -29.42 -5.34 9.45
N ALA A 843 -29.59 -4.08 9.82
CA ALA A 843 -30.64 -3.64 10.71
C ALA A 843 -31.80 -3.02 9.92
N GLU A 844 -32.92 -2.78 10.60
CA GLU A 844 -34.10 -2.15 10.01
C GLU A 844 -33.75 -0.80 9.41
N GLY A 845 -34.30 -0.52 8.23
CA GLY A 845 -34.01 0.71 7.49
C GLY A 845 -32.76 0.65 6.62
N GLY A 846 -32.18 -0.54 6.37
CA GLY A 846 -31.04 -0.73 5.48
C GLY A 846 -29.71 -0.30 6.09
N VAL A 847 -29.66 -0.11 7.41
CA VAL A 847 -28.42 0.20 8.13
C VAL A 847 -27.57 -1.06 8.19
N ILE A 848 -26.34 -0.99 7.71
CA ILE A 848 -25.39 -2.11 7.77
C ILE A 848 -24.50 -1.95 9.01
N TRP A 849 -24.41 -3.00 9.80
CA TRP A 849 -23.49 -3.12 10.92
C TRP A 849 -22.34 -4.05 10.55
N MET A 850 -21.12 -3.61 10.80
CA MET A 850 -19.92 -4.42 10.69
C MET A 850 -19.51 -4.89 12.07
N ILE A 851 -19.28 -6.18 12.23
CA ILE A 851 -18.71 -6.77 13.43
C ILE A 851 -17.38 -7.40 13.04
N ALA A 852 -16.27 -6.96 13.63
CA ALA A 852 -14.94 -7.40 13.23
C ALA A 852 -13.98 -7.40 14.41
N ARG A 853 -12.87 -8.13 14.26
CA ARG A 853 -11.70 -8.03 15.13
C ARG A 853 -10.97 -6.72 14.86
N ASP A 854 -10.60 -5.99 15.90
CA ASP A 854 -9.70 -4.85 15.83
C ASP A 854 -8.24 -5.36 15.74
N MET A 855 -7.56 -5.12 14.62
CA MET A 855 -6.21 -5.68 14.39
C MET A 855 -5.12 -5.10 15.30
N ARG A 856 -5.32 -3.90 15.85
CA ARG A 856 -4.33 -3.23 16.68
C ARG A 856 -4.42 -3.69 18.13
N TYR A 857 -5.64 -3.86 18.62
CA TYR A 857 -5.90 -4.11 20.04
C TYR A 857 -6.33 -5.54 20.35
N GLY A 858 -6.73 -6.33 19.33
CA GLY A 858 -7.25 -7.69 19.49
C GLY A 858 -8.68 -7.74 20.02
N ASP A 859 -9.42 -6.62 19.96
CA ASP A 859 -10.79 -6.54 20.47
C ASP A 859 -11.83 -7.01 19.45
N LEU A 860 -13.03 -7.35 19.94
CA LEU A 860 -14.19 -7.52 19.08
C LEU A 860 -15.02 -6.23 19.10
N VAL A 861 -15.22 -5.62 17.94
CA VAL A 861 -15.93 -4.34 17.80
C VAL A 861 -17.12 -4.44 16.85
N GLN A 862 -18.16 -3.68 17.13
CA GLN A 862 -19.34 -3.48 16.28
C GLN A 862 -19.38 -2.02 15.83
N ARG A 863 -19.36 -1.78 14.51
CA ARG A 863 -19.38 -0.46 13.88
C ARG A 863 -20.60 -0.32 12.97
N LYS A 864 -21.21 0.86 12.96
CA LYS A 864 -22.24 1.22 11.99
C LYS A 864 -21.56 1.74 10.72
N LEU A 865 -21.88 1.16 9.56
CA LEU A 865 -21.40 1.66 8.27
C LEU A 865 -22.38 2.74 7.79
N GLU A 866 -22.04 4.01 8.00
CA GLU A 866 -22.76 5.16 7.43
C GLU A 866 -21.97 5.71 6.23
N SER A 867 -22.65 6.21 5.20
CA SER A 867 -22.04 6.67 3.94
C SER A 867 -21.32 8.03 4.04
N THR A 868 -21.06 8.53 5.24
CA THR A 868 -20.48 9.87 5.46
C THR A 868 -19.50 9.83 6.62
N ASP A 869 -18.32 10.43 6.45
CA ASP A 869 -17.18 10.47 7.39
C ASP A 869 -17.45 11.09 8.79
N GLN A 870 -18.71 11.36 9.13
CA GLN A 870 -19.07 11.94 10.42
C GLN A 870 -19.23 10.86 11.49
N GLY A 871 -18.12 10.55 12.17
CA GLY A 871 -18.12 9.92 13.50
C GLY A 871 -18.78 8.54 13.56
N GLN A 872 -18.08 7.51 13.12
CA GLN A 872 -18.55 6.13 13.27
C GLN A 872 -18.71 5.79 14.76
N SER A 873 -19.94 5.48 15.18
CA SER A 873 -20.18 4.94 16.52
C SER A 873 -19.64 3.50 16.58
N GLU A 874 -18.57 3.30 17.33
CA GLU A 874 -18.01 1.99 17.62
C GLU A 874 -18.49 1.50 19.00
N LEU A 875 -19.08 0.31 19.02
CA LEU A 875 -19.43 -0.41 20.23
C LEU A 875 -18.42 -1.54 20.44
N LEU A 876 -17.60 -1.42 21.48
CA LEU A 876 -16.73 -2.51 21.93
C LEU A 876 -17.58 -3.65 22.52
N LEU A 877 -17.44 -4.86 21.98
CA LEU A 877 -18.14 -6.05 22.44
C LEU A 877 -17.33 -6.86 23.45
N ASP A 878 -16.03 -7.05 23.22
CA ASP A 878 -15.15 -7.83 24.10
C ASP A 878 -13.67 -7.51 23.84
N GLY A 879 -12.76 -8.01 24.67
CA GLY A 879 -11.30 -7.92 24.46
C GLY A 879 -10.60 -6.79 25.22
N ARG A 880 -11.33 -5.83 25.81
CA ARG A 880 -10.71 -4.76 26.60
C ARG A 880 -10.24 -5.25 27.98
N PRO A 881 -8.93 -5.14 28.29
CA PRO A 881 -8.43 -5.47 29.62
C PRO A 881 -8.74 -4.34 30.61
N PRO A 882 -8.70 -4.60 31.93
CA PRO A 882 -8.58 -3.51 32.90
C PRO A 882 -7.24 -2.78 32.68
N GLY A 883 -7.27 -1.46 32.60
CA GLY A 883 -6.07 -0.65 32.37
C GLY A 883 -6.33 0.84 32.56
N PRO A 884 -5.26 1.66 32.61
CA PRO A 884 -5.41 3.11 32.69
C PRO A 884 -6.11 3.66 31.45
N VAL A 885 -6.98 4.65 31.66
CA VAL A 885 -7.64 5.39 30.59
C VAL A 885 -6.68 6.48 30.10
N VAL A 886 -6.13 6.31 28.90
CA VAL A 886 -5.18 7.25 28.27
C VAL A 886 -5.78 8.00 27.07
N GLY A 887 -6.98 7.63 26.64
CA GLY A 887 -7.79 8.30 25.61
C GLY A 887 -9.13 8.78 26.15
N ALA A 888 -9.95 9.42 25.32
CA ALA A 888 -11.29 9.87 25.72
C ALA A 888 -12.15 8.67 26.14
N ILE A 889 -12.86 8.78 27.28
CA ILE A 889 -13.85 7.77 27.70
C ILE A 889 -14.99 7.62 26.68
N SER A 890 -15.30 8.68 25.94
CA SER A 890 -16.29 8.65 24.86
C SER A 890 -15.77 8.03 23.56
N GLY A 891 -14.46 7.77 23.44
CA GLY A 891 -13.85 7.17 22.26
C GLY A 891 -13.78 5.64 22.31
N PRO A 892 -13.17 5.02 21.29
CA PRO A 892 -12.91 3.59 21.26
C PRO A 892 -12.34 3.05 22.57
N ARG A 893 -12.80 1.86 22.96
CA ARG A 893 -12.39 1.15 24.18
C ARG A 893 -12.56 1.93 25.48
N GLY A 894 -13.30 3.04 25.50
CA GLY A 894 -13.35 3.93 26.65
C GLY A 894 -11.97 4.48 27.04
N GLY A 895 -11.08 4.67 26.06
CA GLY A 895 -9.76 5.27 26.24
C GLY A 895 -8.66 4.34 26.78
N VAL A 896 -8.90 3.05 26.92
CA VAL A 896 -7.86 2.09 27.37
C VAL A 896 -7.01 1.64 26.18
N SER A 897 -5.71 1.95 26.16
CA SER A 897 -4.81 1.60 25.05
C SER A 897 -4.17 0.21 25.16
N ALA A 898 -4.10 -0.37 26.37
CA ALA A 898 -3.45 -1.65 26.59
C ALA A 898 -4.15 -2.76 25.78
N PRO A 899 -3.44 -3.58 24.97
CA PRO A 899 -4.05 -4.69 24.26
C PRO A 899 -4.57 -5.71 25.29
N GLY A 900 -5.77 -6.25 25.07
CA GLY A 900 -6.32 -7.28 25.95
C GLY A 900 -6.27 -8.66 25.31
N PRO A 901 -7.11 -9.61 25.80
CA PRO A 901 -7.17 -10.93 25.22
C PRO A 901 -7.52 -10.87 23.74
N ASP A 902 -6.85 -11.68 22.94
CA ASP A 902 -7.07 -11.73 21.51
C ASP A 902 -8.39 -12.44 21.19
N VAL A 903 -9.42 -11.65 20.83
CA VAL A 903 -10.78 -12.12 20.57
C VAL A 903 -11.25 -11.72 19.18
N GLY A 904 -12.30 -12.39 18.68
CA GLY A 904 -12.91 -12.05 17.40
C GLY A 904 -12.38 -12.87 16.22
N TYR A 905 -11.90 -14.08 16.48
CA TYR A 905 -11.63 -15.05 15.41
C TYR A 905 -12.93 -15.73 15.00
N PHE A 906 -13.07 -16.04 13.69
CA PHE A 906 -14.24 -16.73 13.14
C PHE A 906 -15.58 -16.09 13.54
N VAL A 907 -15.69 -14.76 13.41
CA VAL A 907 -16.89 -14.02 13.80
C VAL A 907 -18.09 -14.39 12.91
N SER A 908 -19.21 -14.76 13.53
CA SER A 908 -20.51 -14.84 12.86
C SER A 908 -21.58 -14.17 13.69
N SER A 909 -22.39 -13.32 13.07
CA SER A 909 -23.37 -12.47 13.75
C SER A 909 -24.70 -12.47 13.02
N VAL A 910 -25.79 -12.45 13.78
CA VAL A 910 -27.15 -12.30 13.26
C VAL A 910 -27.94 -11.32 14.10
N ARG A 911 -28.94 -10.69 13.47
CA ARG A 911 -29.94 -9.89 14.19
C ARG A 911 -31.12 -10.76 14.59
N LEU A 912 -31.48 -10.70 15.87
CA LEU A 912 -32.68 -11.32 16.44
C LEU A 912 -33.45 -10.25 17.21
N ASN A 913 -34.58 -9.79 16.65
CA ASN A 913 -35.30 -8.61 17.10
C ASN A 913 -34.38 -7.35 17.07
N ASP A 914 -34.26 -6.62 18.18
CA ASP A 914 -33.39 -5.44 18.30
C ASP A 914 -31.99 -5.76 18.85
N SER A 915 -31.67 -7.04 19.00
CA SER A 915 -30.36 -7.50 19.47
C SER A 915 -29.55 -8.11 18.33
N PHE A 916 -28.25 -7.92 18.38
CA PHE A 916 -27.27 -8.72 17.65
C PHE A 916 -26.79 -9.85 18.56
N VAL A 917 -26.71 -11.05 18.01
CA VAL A 917 -26.06 -12.19 18.64
C VAL A 917 -24.83 -12.50 17.81
N THR A 918 -23.66 -12.36 18.40
CA THR A 918 -22.37 -12.57 17.76
C THR A 918 -21.65 -13.72 18.44
N LEU A 919 -21.24 -14.72 17.66
CA LEU A 919 -20.37 -15.80 18.11
C LEU A 919 -18.95 -15.57 17.56
N TYR A 920 -17.95 -15.89 18.37
CA TYR A 920 -16.54 -15.70 18.03
C TYR A 920 -15.64 -16.55 18.92
N GLN A 921 -14.43 -16.81 18.45
CA GLN A 921 -13.39 -17.47 19.22
C GLN A 921 -12.52 -16.44 19.98
N ASP A 922 -12.26 -16.76 21.24
CA ASP A 922 -11.21 -16.18 22.08
C ASP A 922 -9.94 -16.98 21.82
N ALA A 923 -9.00 -16.43 21.05
CA ALA A 923 -7.82 -17.14 20.56
C ALA A 923 -6.81 -17.43 21.68
N ASP A 924 -6.70 -16.54 22.67
CA ASP A 924 -5.79 -16.73 23.81
C ASP A 924 -6.22 -17.90 24.70
N ARG A 925 -7.53 -18.12 24.84
CA ARG A 925 -8.08 -19.21 25.67
C ARG A 925 -8.62 -20.39 24.87
N GLU A 926 -8.67 -20.24 23.55
CA GLU A 926 -9.24 -21.19 22.58
C GLU A 926 -10.69 -21.57 22.92
N LEU A 927 -11.55 -20.60 23.26
CA LEU A 927 -12.95 -20.84 23.67
C LEU A 927 -13.94 -20.21 22.69
N LEU A 928 -15.12 -20.82 22.54
CA LEU A 928 -16.23 -20.20 21.81
C LEU A 928 -17.04 -19.30 22.76
N LYS A 929 -17.12 -18.02 22.43
CA LYS A 929 -17.87 -17.01 23.17
C LYS A 929 -19.04 -16.49 22.36
N ALA A 930 -20.03 -15.99 23.09
CA ALA A 930 -21.18 -15.28 22.55
C ALA A 930 -21.24 -13.88 23.16
N ALA A 931 -21.38 -12.86 22.32
CA ALA A 931 -21.72 -11.50 22.70
C ALA A 931 -23.14 -11.19 22.24
N VAL A 932 -23.92 -10.58 23.11
CA VAL A 932 -25.25 -10.08 22.81
C VAL A 932 -25.23 -8.57 22.99
N SER A 933 -25.56 -7.83 21.95
CA SER A 933 -25.58 -6.37 21.94
C SER A 933 -26.88 -5.83 21.35
N SER A 934 -27.15 -4.56 21.59
CA SER A 934 -28.08 -3.75 20.81
C SER A 934 -27.27 -2.80 19.90
N PRO A 935 -27.91 -1.98 19.04
CA PRO A 935 -27.21 -0.92 18.31
C PRO A 935 -26.37 0.04 19.18
N GLN A 936 -26.67 0.15 20.47
CA GLN A 936 -26.13 1.21 21.34
C GLN A 936 -25.38 0.67 22.56
N SER A 937 -25.56 -0.61 22.92
CA SER A 937 -25.03 -1.14 24.17
C SER A 937 -24.78 -2.64 24.11
N LEU A 938 -23.68 -3.08 24.70
CA LEU A 938 -23.44 -4.49 25.00
C LEU A 938 -24.35 -4.93 26.16
N GLN A 939 -25.06 -6.05 25.99
CA GLN A 939 -25.95 -6.61 27.01
C GLN A 939 -25.22 -7.65 27.86
N VAL A 940 -24.58 -8.64 27.22
CA VAL A 940 -23.85 -9.72 27.91
C VAL A 940 -22.79 -10.34 27.00
N VAL A 941 -21.72 -10.84 27.61
CA VAL A 941 -20.74 -11.75 27.01
C VAL A 941 -20.66 -13.00 27.88
N TYR A 942 -20.69 -14.19 27.26
CA TYR A 942 -20.55 -15.47 27.96
C TYR A 942 -19.82 -16.52 27.11
N GLU A 943 -19.29 -17.54 27.76
CA GLU A 943 -18.64 -18.68 27.10
C GLU A 943 -19.70 -19.69 26.66
N LEU A 944 -19.99 -19.77 25.37
CA LEU A 944 -20.95 -20.74 24.83
C LEU A 944 -20.41 -22.17 24.95
N ASP A 945 -19.13 -22.36 24.62
CA ASP A 945 -18.41 -23.62 24.83
C ASP A 945 -17.03 -23.33 25.46
N ALA A 946 -16.90 -23.70 26.73
CA ALA A 946 -15.69 -23.51 27.52
C ALA A 946 -14.65 -24.64 27.33
N THR A 947 -14.87 -25.54 26.37
CA THR A 947 -13.88 -26.56 26.01
C THR A 947 -12.72 -25.89 25.27
N PRO A 948 -11.46 -26.00 25.74
CA PRO A 948 -10.31 -25.49 24.99
C PRO A 948 -10.26 -26.07 23.58
N GLY A 949 -9.92 -25.23 22.61
CA GLY A 949 -9.95 -25.54 21.18
C GLY A 949 -11.31 -25.32 20.52
N SER A 950 -12.27 -24.62 21.13
CA SER A 950 -13.61 -24.40 20.55
C SER A 950 -13.71 -23.12 19.73
N GLY A 951 -14.65 -23.10 18.78
CA GLY A 951 -15.06 -21.90 18.04
C GLY A 951 -14.46 -21.73 16.64
N PHE A 952 -13.80 -22.78 16.13
CA PHE A 952 -13.29 -22.80 14.76
C PHE A 952 -14.43 -22.90 13.73
N GLY A 953 -14.33 -22.15 12.64
CA GLY A 953 -15.31 -22.20 11.54
C GLY A 953 -16.73 -21.93 12.01
N THR A 954 -16.90 -21.00 12.96
CA THR A 954 -18.21 -20.69 13.52
C THR A 954 -19.10 -20.03 12.48
N ASP A 955 -20.32 -20.56 12.31
CA ASP A 955 -21.37 -19.95 11.50
C ASP A 955 -22.69 -19.91 12.28
N LEU A 956 -23.49 -18.87 12.08
CA LEU A 956 -24.67 -18.53 12.88
C LEU A 956 -25.78 -18.02 11.96
N ILE A 957 -26.96 -18.62 12.07
CA ILE A 957 -28.17 -18.22 11.34
C ILE A 957 -29.37 -18.12 12.28
N VAL A 958 -30.39 -17.41 11.83
CA VAL A 958 -31.70 -17.34 12.48
C VAL A 958 -32.75 -17.95 11.55
N ASP A 959 -33.54 -18.90 12.04
CA ASP A 959 -34.60 -19.51 11.24
C ASP A 959 -35.89 -18.68 11.22
N LEU A 960 -36.87 -19.11 10.42
CA LEU A 960 -38.18 -18.43 10.32
C LEU A 960 -38.99 -18.45 11.63
N SER A 961 -38.67 -19.34 12.56
CA SER A 961 -39.26 -19.39 13.91
C SER A 961 -38.52 -18.49 14.90
N SER A 962 -37.53 -17.71 14.43
CA SER A 962 -36.63 -16.91 15.26
C SER A 962 -35.81 -17.76 16.23
N GLU A 963 -35.53 -19.02 15.89
CA GLU A 963 -34.59 -19.89 16.59
C GLU A 963 -33.18 -19.67 16.04
N LEU A 964 -32.20 -19.51 16.92
CA LEU A 964 -30.79 -19.39 16.53
C LEU A 964 -30.19 -20.76 16.32
N HIS A 965 -29.41 -20.90 15.26
CA HIS A 965 -28.70 -22.12 14.91
C HIS A 965 -27.24 -21.78 14.60
N THR A 966 -26.32 -22.53 15.17
CA THR A 966 -24.89 -22.36 14.91
C THR A 966 -24.20 -23.70 14.67
N THR A 967 -23.15 -23.66 13.86
CA THR A 967 -22.17 -24.73 13.72
C THR A 967 -20.81 -24.20 14.11
N TYR A 968 -19.98 -25.03 14.74
CA TYR A 968 -18.59 -24.71 15.08
C TYR A 968 -17.80 -26.00 15.32
N MET A 969 -16.48 -25.93 15.32
CA MET A 969 -15.65 -27.06 15.71
C MET A 969 -14.94 -26.88 17.04
N THR A 970 -14.63 -28.02 17.67
CA THR A 970 -13.71 -28.09 18.79
C THR A 970 -12.50 -28.96 18.47
N ARG A 971 -11.32 -28.56 18.93
CA ARG A 971 -10.09 -29.35 18.96
C ARG A 971 -9.86 -29.86 20.38
N THR A 972 -9.93 -31.16 20.56
CA THR A 972 -9.49 -31.74 21.84
C THR A 972 -7.97 -31.87 21.88
N GLN A 973 -7.39 -31.85 23.08
CA GLN A 973 -5.94 -32.07 23.29
C GLN A 973 -5.42 -33.40 22.71
N GLY A 974 -6.31 -34.34 22.38
CA GLY A 974 -5.97 -35.59 21.70
C GLY A 974 -5.84 -35.47 20.18
N GLY A 975 -5.89 -34.26 19.61
CA GLY A 975 -5.94 -34.07 18.16
C GLY A 975 -7.18 -34.71 17.56
N THR A 976 -8.34 -34.58 18.21
CA THR A 976 -9.60 -34.91 17.53
C THR A 976 -10.38 -33.63 17.34
N ALA A 977 -10.72 -33.34 16.09
CA ALA A 977 -11.65 -32.30 15.70
C ALA A 977 -13.07 -32.89 15.73
N THR A 978 -14.02 -32.18 16.34
CA THR A 978 -15.43 -32.56 16.32
C THR A 978 -16.25 -31.37 15.87
N LEU A 979 -17.11 -31.60 14.88
CA LEU A 979 -18.08 -30.61 14.41
C LEU A 979 -19.32 -30.66 15.31
N PHE A 980 -19.70 -29.50 15.85
CA PHE A 980 -20.85 -29.31 16.72
C PHE A 980 -21.90 -28.46 16.03
N TYR A 981 -23.15 -28.76 16.35
CA TYR A 981 -24.33 -27.99 16.02
C TYR A 981 -24.97 -27.57 17.32
N ALA A 982 -25.25 -26.28 17.49
CA ALA A 982 -25.98 -25.78 18.63
C ALA A 982 -27.19 -24.94 18.20
N HIS A 983 -28.23 -24.93 19.02
CA HIS A 983 -29.39 -24.09 18.78
C HIS A 983 -30.02 -23.57 20.08
N SER A 984 -30.75 -22.46 19.98
CA SER A 984 -31.41 -21.84 21.13
C SER A 984 -32.61 -22.66 21.62
N LYS A 985 -32.74 -22.89 22.94
CA LYS A 985 -33.84 -23.66 23.55
C LYS A 985 -35.22 -23.04 23.36
N THR A 986 -35.29 -21.71 23.33
CA THR A 986 -36.55 -20.96 23.32
C THR A 986 -36.59 -20.05 22.08
N PRO A 987 -37.35 -20.41 21.04
CA PRO A 987 -37.49 -19.61 19.82
C PRO A 987 -37.96 -18.17 20.14
N GLY A 988 -37.41 -17.20 19.40
CA GLY A 988 -37.72 -15.77 19.55
C GLY A 988 -37.09 -15.09 20.76
N SER A 989 -36.43 -15.83 21.66
CA SER A 989 -35.72 -15.26 22.81
C SER A 989 -34.22 -15.17 22.54
N VAL A 990 -33.62 -14.05 22.93
CA VAL A 990 -32.18 -13.84 22.84
C VAL A 990 -31.49 -14.68 23.94
N PRO A 991 -30.54 -15.58 23.60
CA PRO A 991 -29.88 -16.40 24.59
C PRO A 991 -28.86 -15.54 25.38
N LEU A 992 -29.11 -15.37 26.68
CA LEU A 992 -28.28 -14.55 27.57
C LEU A 992 -27.30 -15.37 28.43
N SER A 993 -27.29 -16.69 28.28
CA SER A 993 -26.39 -17.59 29.01
C SER A 993 -26.15 -18.89 28.22
N PRO A 994 -25.12 -19.68 28.56
CA PRO A 994 -24.83 -20.96 27.91
C PRO A 994 -25.97 -21.98 28.08
N GLU A 995 -26.71 -21.89 29.21
CA GLU A 995 -27.85 -22.76 29.49
C GLU A 995 -29.01 -22.59 28.51
N ASN A 996 -29.04 -21.51 27.72
CA ASN A 996 -30.07 -21.27 26.72
C ASN A 996 -29.79 -22.00 25.39
N TRP A 997 -28.67 -22.73 25.29
CA TRP A 997 -28.29 -23.49 24.10
C TRP A 997 -28.40 -25.00 24.33
N LEU A 998 -28.72 -25.72 23.25
CA LEU A 998 -28.60 -27.17 23.15
C LEU A 998 -27.48 -27.47 22.15
N ILE A 999 -26.44 -28.17 22.60
CA ILE A 999 -25.24 -28.48 21.82
C ILE A 999 -25.25 -29.97 21.48
N HIS A 1000 -25.12 -30.29 20.20
CA HIS A 1000 -25.15 -31.63 19.64
C HIS A 1000 -23.89 -31.88 18.80
N PRO A 1001 -23.17 -33.00 18.98
CA PRO A 1001 -22.15 -33.38 18.03
C PRO A 1001 -22.80 -33.80 16.70
N VAL A 1002 -22.41 -33.17 15.60
CA VAL A 1002 -22.91 -33.47 14.24
C VAL A 1002 -22.33 -34.81 13.77
N SER A 1003 -21.02 -34.95 13.95
CA SER A 1003 -20.30 -36.17 13.67
C SER A 1003 -19.04 -36.18 14.51
N LYS A 1004 -18.75 -37.32 15.13
CA LYS A 1004 -17.34 -37.67 15.33
C LYS A 1004 -16.84 -38.00 13.92
N LEU A 1005 -16.39 -36.97 13.20
CA LEU A 1005 -15.61 -37.13 11.97
C LEU A 1005 -14.62 -38.23 12.30
N GLY A 1006 -14.79 -39.38 11.64
CA GLY A 1006 -14.40 -40.69 12.17
C GLY A 1006 -13.07 -40.54 12.84
N GLY A 1007 -12.99 -40.88 14.14
CA GLY A 1007 -11.79 -40.74 14.96
C GLY A 1007 -10.70 -41.67 14.47
N VAL A 1008 -10.28 -41.50 13.22
CA VAL A 1008 -8.91 -41.65 12.80
C VAL A 1008 -8.21 -40.67 13.74
N PRO A 1009 -7.55 -41.15 14.80
CA PRO A 1009 -6.72 -40.25 15.59
C PRO A 1009 -5.87 -39.50 14.57
N LEU A 1010 -5.86 -38.16 14.64
CA LEU A 1010 -5.27 -37.30 13.59
C LEU A 1010 -3.88 -37.81 13.17
N PHE A 1011 -3.21 -38.50 14.09
CA PHE A 1011 -2.29 -39.59 13.78
C PHE A 1011 -2.54 -40.72 14.80
N GLU A 1012 -2.53 -42.02 14.42
CA GLU A 1012 -1.88 -42.99 15.32
C GLU A 1012 -0.44 -42.50 15.35
N ALA A 1013 -0.13 -41.54 16.24
CA ALA A 1013 1.20 -41.03 16.40
C ALA A 1013 2.07 -42.29 16.50
N PRO A 1014 3.03 -42.50 15.59
CA PRO A 1014 3.86 -43.68 15.62
C PRO A 1014 4.27 -43.93 17.08
N CYS A 1015 3.98 -45.14 17.58
CA CYS A 1015 4.19 -45.52 18.98
C CYS A 1015 3.24 -44.87 20.02
N ASP A 1016 1.98 -44.60 19.67
CA ASP A 1016 0.94 -43.96 20.50
C ASP A 1016 1.30 -42.57 21.04
N GLY A 1017 2.35 -41.92 20.54
CA GLY A 1017 2.90 -40.69 21.14
C GLY A 1017 3.45 -40.90 22.56
N LYS A 1018 3.71 -42.15 22.96
CA LYS A 1018 4.13 -42.53 24.33
C LYS A 1018 5.63 -42.64 24.51
N CYS A 1019 6.43 -42.39 23.47
CA CYS A 1019 7.89 -42.47 23.59
C CYS A 1019 8.39 -41.52 24.68
N MET A 1020 9.26 -42.03 25.56
CA MET A 1020 9.91 -41.16 26.52
C MET A 1020 10.72 -40.09 25.77
N PRO A 1021 10.99 -38.91 26.35
CA PRO A 1021 11.76 -37.85 25.69
C PRO A 1021 13.16 -38.26 25.18
N THR A 1022 13.67 -39.42 25.61
CA THR A 1022 14.94 -40.01 25.19
C THR A 1022 14.79 -41.10 24.13
N GLU A 1023 13.57 -41.43 23.73
CA GLU A 1023 13.23 -42.47 22.76
C GLU A 1023 12.65 -41.81 21.51
N VAL A 1024 12.94 -42.41 20.36
CA VAL A 1024 12.33 -42.06 19.08
C VAL A 1024 11.43 -43.18 18.63
N CYS A 1025 10.35 -42.84 17.93
CA CYS A 1025 9.54 -43.87 17.31
C CYS A 1025 10.19 -44.30 16.00
N VAL A 1026 10.58 -45.57 15.91
CA VAL A 1026 11.19 -46.14 14.71
C VAL A 1026 10.32 -47.26 14.15
N MET A 1027 10.32 -47.39 12.83
CA MET A 1027 9.60 -48.46 12.16
C MET A 1027 10.41 -49.75 12.22
N THR A 1028 10.08 -50.66 13.16
CA THR A 1028 10.66 -52.00 13.18
C THR A 1028 9.97 -52.90 12.13
N GLN A 1029 10.49 -54.10 11.87
CA GLN A 1029 9.88 -55.03 10.91
C GLN A 1029 8.45 -55.47 11.29
N ALA A 1030 8.01 -55.25 12.54
CA ALA A 1030 6.74 -55.74 13.05
C ALA A 1030 5.72 -54.62 13.39
N ALA A 1031 6.17 -53.50 13.97
CA ALA A 1031 5.33 -52.36 14.37
C ALA A 1031 6.20 -51.13 14.74
N PRO A 1032 5.62 -49.91 14.80
CA PRO A 1032 6.30 -48.76 15.37
C PRO A 1032 6.63 -49.02 16.85
N GLU A 1033 7.91 -48.93 17.24
CA GLU A 1033 8.32 -49.07 18.64
C GLU A 1033 9.17 -47.88 19.12
N CYS A 1034 8.97 -47.48 20.37
CA CYS A 1034 9.81 -46.47 21.01
C CYS A 1034 11.15 -47.09 21.35
N GLN A 1035 12.21 -46.58 20.74
CA GLN A 1035 13.57 -47.09 20.93
C GLN A 1035 14.49 -45.93 21.27
N SER A 1036 15.43 -46.16 22.19
CA SER A 1036 16.47 -45.18 22.49
C SER A 1036 17.48 -45.15 21.32
N PRO A 1037 17.84 -43.97 20.78
CA PRO A 1037 18.90 -43.86 19.78
C PRO A 1037 20.22 -44.42 20.31
N ASP A 1038 20.95 -45.19 19.50
CA ASP A 1038 22.33 -45.53 19.82
C ASP A 1038 23.27 -44.33 19.56
N LEU A 1039 24.44 -44.34 20.21
CA LEU A 1039 25.50 -43.40 19.91
C LEU A 1039 25.95 -43.60 18.45
N LEU A 1040 26.08 -42.50 17.69
CA LEU A 1040 26.50 -42.50 16.27
C LEU A 1040 27.77 -43.32 15.99
N SER A 1041 28.65 -43.50 16.97
CA SER A 1041 29.86 -44.32 16.86
C SER A 1041 29.61 -45.83 16.73
N GLN A 1042 28.39 -46.30 17.00
CA GLN A 1042 28.00 -47.72 16.93
C GLN A 1042 27.26 -48.07 15.63
N CYS A 1043 27.17 -47.12 14.71
CA CYS A 1043 26.26 -47.16 13.57
C CYS A 1043 27.03 -47.15 12.26
N ASP A 1044 26.42 -47.72 11.23
CA ASP A 1044 26.93 -47.63 9.87
C ASP A 1044 26.92 -46.15 9.42
N PRO A 1045 28.04 -45.57 8.94
CA PRO A 1045 28.08 -44.18 8.46
C PRO A 1045 27.19 -43.91 7.24
N SER A 1046 26.53 -44.93 6.68
CA SER A 1046 25.59 -44.81 5.57
C SER A 1046 24.13 -44.52 5.96
N CYS A 1047 23.80 -44.33 7.25
CA CYS A 1047 22.44 -43.90 7.63
C CYS A 1047 22.11 -42.53 7.00
N ASP A 1048 21.07 -42.46 6.18
CA ASP A 1048 20.58 -41.19 5.62
C ASP A 1048 19.85 -40.34 6.68
N LEU A 1049 19.63 -39.05 6.38
CA LEU A 1049 19.00 -38.08 7.29
C LEU A 1049 17.54 -38.44 7.69
N SER A 1050 16.92 -39.43 7.07
CA SER A 1050 15.57 -39.92 7.41
C SER A 1050 15.60 -41.14 8.34
N SER A 1051 16.78 -41.66 8.66
CA SER A 1051 16.99 -42.84 9.48
C SER A 1051 17.76 -42.52 10.77
N LEU A 1052 17.40 -43.18 11.87
CA LEU A 1052 18.12 -43.11 13.14
C LEU A 1052 18.67 -44.48 13.49
N CYS A 1053 19.87 -44.51 14.04
CA CYS A 1053 20.50 -45.75 14.45
C CYS A 1053 19.91 -46.26 15.75
N VAL A 1054 19.40 -47.50 15.69
CA VAL A 1054 18.80 -48.21 16.81
C VAL A 1054 19.22 -49.67 16.73
N GLY A 1055 19.85 -50.18 17.79
CA GLY A 1055 20.45 -51.51 17.82
C GLY A 1055 21.61 -51.69 16.81
N GLY A 1056 22.33 -50.62 16.45
CA GLY A 1056 23.40 -50.63 15.44
C GLY A 1056 22.91 -50.70 13.98
N VAL A 1057 21.60 -50.54 13.74
CA VAL A 1057 20.99 -50.58 12.40
C VAL A 1057 20.26 -49.26 12.10
N CYS A 1058 20.43 -48.73 10.90
CA CYS A 1058 19.70 -47.56 10.43
C CYS A 1058 18.21 -47.90 10.28
N SER A 1059 17.37 -47.34 11.15
CA SER A 1059 15.92 -47.55 11.12
C SER A 1059 15.24 -46.24 10.73
N VAL A 1060 14.25 -46.30 9.83
CA VAL A 1060 13.51 -45.10 9.40
C VAL A 1060 12.81 -44.48 10.60
N MET A 1061 13.13 -43.21 10.86
CA MET A 1061 12.48 -42.45 11.92
C MET A 1061 11.07 -42.09 11.46
N LEU A 1062 10.07 -42.58 12.18
CA LEU A 1062 8.71 -42.12 11.95
C LEU A 1062 8.57 -40.80 12.70
N ARG A 1063 8.60 -39.69 11.96
CA ARG A 1063 8.43 -38.35 12.54
C ARG A 1063 7.16 -38.38 13.39
N SER A 1064 7.28 -38.06 14.68
CA SER A 1064 6.08 -37.83 15.49
C SER A 1064 5.36 -36.67 14.84
N ALA A 1065 4.16 -36.90 14.32
CA ALA A 1065 3.32 -35.87 13.70
C ALA A 1065 2.72 -34.91 14.75
N ALA A 1066 3.53 -34.48 15.71
CA ALA A 1066 3.24 -33.42 16.65
C ALA A 1066 3.44 -32.02 16.03
N ASN A 1067 3.87 -31.95 14.76
CA ASN A 1067 3.66 -30.76 13.95
C ASN A 1067 2.17 -30.70 13.64
N VAL A 1068 1.45 -29.96 14.48
CA VAL A 1068 0.10 -29.45 14.24
C VAL A 1068 0.05 -29.02 12.78
N LEU A 1069 -0.75 -29.71 11.96
CA LEU A 1069 -1.00 -29.28 10.60
C LEU A 1069 -1.43 -27.80 10.63
N PRO A 1070 -1.05 -26.99 9.63
CA PRO A 1070 -1.54 -25.62 9.52
C PRO A 1070 -3.06 -25.58 9.74
N TRP A 1071 -3.55 -24.52 10.37
CA TRP A 1071 -4.93 -24.39 10.85
C TRP A 1071 -6.00 -24.69 9.79
N ARG A 1072 -5.63 -24.63 8.50
CA ARG A 1072 -6.46 -24.90 7.32
C ARG A 1072 -6.78 -26.37 7.07
N ASP A 1073 -5.99 -27.30 7.62
CA ASP A 1073 -5.96 -28.71 7.19
C ASP A 1073 -6.76 -29.65 8.12
N GLU A 1074 -7.78 -29.12 8.81
CA GLU A 1074 -8.64 -29.93 9.66
C GLU A 1074 -10.04 -30.12 9.07
N PRO A 1075 -10.69 -31.26 9.32
CA PRO A 1075 -12.00 -31.54 8.74
C PRO A 1075 -13.08 -30.83 9.53
N GLY A 1076 -13.99 -30.18 8.80
CA GLY A 1076 -15.02 -29.29 9.33
C GLY A 1076 -14.60 -27.83 9.35
N ASN A 1077 -13.34 -27.52 8.99
CA ASN A 1077 -12.95 -26.14 8.76
C ASN A 1077 -13.84 -25.58 7.63
N ASP A 1078 -14.15 -24.29 7.75
CA ASP A 1078 -15.10 -23.61 6.87
C ASP A 1078 -16.58 -24.05 6.95
N ALA A 1079 -17.04 -24.76 7.99
CA ALA A 1079 -18.45 -25.16 8.08
C ALA A 1079 -19.44 -23.99 7.95
N ALA A 1080 -20.53 -24.21 7.20
CA ALA A 1080 -21.64 -23.27 7.02
C ALA A 1080 -22.98 -24.00 7.22
N ILE A 1081 -24.00 -23.30 7.73
CA ILE A 1081 -25.30 -23.87 8.09
C ILE A 1081 -26.46 -23.21 7.33
N ALA A 1082 -27.45 -24.02 6.93
CA ALA A 1082 -28.71 -23.56 6.36
C ALA A 1082 -29.90 -24.37 6.89
N ILE A 1083 -31.10 -23.80 6.80
CA ILE A 1083 -32.37 -24.45 7.18
C ILE A 1083 -33.19 -24.73 5.94
N TRP A 1084 -33.51 -25.99 5.67
CA TRP A 1084 -34.34 -26.38 4.55
C TRP A 1084 -35.58 -27.12 5.05
N GLY A 1085 -36.71 -26.42 5.10
CA GLY A 1085 -37.92 -26.93 5.76
C GLY A 1085 -37.67 -27.19 7.25
N ASN A 1086 -37.82 -28.45 7.68
CA ASN A 1086 -37.53 -28.88 9.06
C ASN A 1086 -36.13 -29.50 9.20
N GLU A 1087 -35.36 -29.57 8.11
CA GLU A 1087 -34.01 -30.11 8.11
C GLU A 1087 -32.98 -29.03 8.40
N ARG A 1088 -31.90 -29.44 9.06
CA ARG A 1088 -30.70 -28.66 9.34
C ARG A 1088 -29.61 -29.18 8.42
N LEU A 1089 -29.07 -28.31 7.57
CA LEU A 1089 -28.05 -28.64 6.58
C LEU A 1089 -26.76 -27.97 6.99
N ILE A 1090 -25.68 -28.74 7.12
CA ILE A 1090 -24.34 -28.21 7.46
C ILE A 1090 -23.38 -28.66 6.39
N ALA A 1091 -22.92 -27.75 5.55
CA ALA A 1091 -21.91 -28.01 4.54
C ALA A 1091 -20.53 -27.73 5.14
N PHE A 1092 -19.56 -28.61 4.91
CA PHE A 1092 -18.21 -28.45 5.46
C PHE A 1092 -17.17 -29.19 4.62
N HIS A 1093 -15.93 -28.71 4.68
CA HIS A 1093 -14.80 -29.35 4.05
C HIS A 1093 -14.23 -30.47 4.93
N ASP A 1094 -14.19 -31.71 4.44
CA ASP A 1094 -13.48 -32.80 5.11
C ASP A 1094 -12.10 -33.00 4.49
N HIS A 1095 -11.13 -32.26 5.05
CA HIS A 1095 -9.73 -32.26 4.62
C HIS A 1095 -9.10 -33.67 4.53
N PHE A 1096 -9.43 -34.60 5.42
CA PHE A 1096 -8.87 -35.96 5.35
C PHE A 1096 -9.25 -36.69 4.07
N SER A 1097 -10.44 -36.42 3.58
CA SER A 1097 -10.96 -37.01 2.36
C SER A 1097 -10.79 -36.13 1.13
N GLY A 1098 -10.36 -34.86 1.31
CA GLY A 1098 -10.42 -33.82 0.29
C GLY A 1098 -11.83 -33.66 -0.28
N SER A 1099 -12.87 -33.83 0.54
CA SER A 1099 -14.25 -33.86 0.05
C SER A 1099 -15.13 -32.82 0.72
N LEU A 1100 -15.99 -32.22 -0.09
CA LEU A 1100 -17.08 -31.39 0.39
C LEU A 1100 -18.20 -32.32 0.90
N LYS A 1101 -18.56 -32.17 2.17
CA LYS A 1101 -19.60 -32.97 2.82
C LYS A 1101 -20.79 -32.10 3.25
N LEU A 1102 -21.95 -32.74 3.30
CA LEU A 1102 -23.18 -32.20 3.83
C LEU A 1102 -23.70 -33.10 4.94
N ALA A 1103 -23.75 -32.58 6.16
CA ALA A 1103 -24.51 -33.19 7.24
C ALA A 1103 -25.96 -32.70 7.18
N ARG A 1104 -26.91 -33.64 7.28
CA ARG A 1104 -28.34 -33.31 7.35
C ARG A 1104 -29.01 -34.02 8.52
N ALA A 1105 -29.85 -33.31 9.26
CA ALA A 1105 -30.70 -33.88 10.31
C ALA A 1105 -32.07 -33.20 10.30
N ALA A 1106 -33.13 -33.97 10.56
CA ALA A 1106 -34.37 -33.37 11.06
C ALA A 1106 -34.14 -32.87 12.49
N LYS A 1107 -34.96 -31.92 12.96
CA LYS A 1107 -34.90 -31.41 14.34
C LYS A 1107 -34.85 -32.57 15.35
N ASP A 1108 -33.87 -32.53 16.26
CA ASP A 1108 -33.59 -33.53 17.30
C ASP A 1108 -33.19 -34.94 16.82
N GLN A 1109 -32.87 -35.12 15.53
CA GLN A 1109 -32.34 -36.38 15.00
C GLN A 1109 -30.83 -36.35 14.83
N ALA A 1110 -30.21 -37.53 14.78
CA ALA A 1110 -28.79 -37.65 14.45
C ALA A 1110 -28.54 -37.22 13.00
N PHE A 1111 -27.40 -36.56 12.76
CA PHE A 1111 -27.02 -36.16 11.42
C PHE A 1111 -26.62 -37.37 10.57
N SER A 1112 -27.09 -37.37 9.32
CA SER A 1112 -26.62 -38.24 8.26
C SER A 1112 -25.65 -37.46 7.38
N LEU A 1113 -24.53 -38.08 6.99
CA LEU A 1113 -23.52 -37.46 6.12
C LEU A 1113 -23.73 -37.86 4.67
N LEU A 1114 -23.65 -36.88 3.78
CA LEU A 1114 -23.64 -37.03 2.33
C LEU A 1114 -22.36 -36.40 1.78
N SER A 1115 -21.64 -37.07 0.90
CA SER A 1115 -20.54 -36.44 0.14
C SER A 1115 -21.16 -35.69 -1.03
N LEU A 1116 -20.95 -34.38 -1.13
CA LEU A 1116 -21.46 -33.57 -2.25
C LEU A 1116 -20.51 -33.64 -3.44
N ALA A 1117 -19.21 -33.48 -3.19
CA ALA A 1117 -18.18 -33.65 -4.20
C ALA A 1117 -16.85 -34.08 -3.57
N GLY A 1118 -15.90 -34.47 -4.41
CA GLY A 1118 -14.52 -34.77 -4.01
C GLY A 1118 -14.27 -36.25 -3.76
N GLY A 1119 -13.04 -36.56 -3.35
CA GLY A 1119 -12.54 -37.92 -3.19
C GLY A 1119 -11.00 -37.95 -3.28
N LYS A 1120 -10.40 -39.14 -3.12
CA LYS A 1120 -8.95 -39.32 -3.09
C LYS A 1120 -8.27 -38.64 -4.30
N GLY A 1121 -7.61 -37.50 -4.07
CA GLY A 1121 -6.77 -36.82 -5.06
C GLY A 1121 -7.16 -35.38 -5.42
N HIS A 1122 -8.27 -34.85 -4.92
CA HIS A 1122 -8.65 -33.43 -5.09
C HIS A 1122 -8.98 -32.82 -3.73
N ASP A 1123 -8.53 -31.60 -3.47
CA ASP A 1123 -8.81 -30.89 -2.22
C ASP A 1123 -9.88 -29.82 -2.47
N ILE A 1124 -11.14 -30.22 -2.30
CA ILE A 1124 -12.29 -29.37 -2.65
C ILE A 1124 -13.22 -29.12 -1.46
N GLY A 1125 -13.79 -27.93 -1.42
CA GLY A 1125 -14.75 -27.54 -0.38
C GLY A 1125 -14.27 -26.42 0.53
N HIS A 1126 -13.10 -25.83 0.26
CA HIS A 1126 -12.60 -24.68 1.02
C HIS A 1126 -13.57 -23.50 0.94
N HIS A 1127 -13.64 -22.72 2.00
CA HIS A 1127 -14.52 -21.54 2.10
C HIS A 1127 -15.98 -21.83 1.73
N VAL A 1128 -16.50 -22.99 2.13
CA VAL A 1128 -17.88 -23.36 1.81
C VAL A 1128 -18.89 -22.40 2.46
N GLU A 1129 -19.88 -22.01 1.67
CA GLU A 1129 -21.08 -21.31 2.10
C GLU A 1129 -22.31 -22.08 1.61
N ILE A 1130 -23.37 -22.12 2.43
CA ILE A 1130 -24.64 -22.76 2.08
C ILE A 1130 -25.78 -21.83 2.42
N ASP A 1131 -26.77 -21.76 1.53
CA ASP A 1131 -28.04 -21.12 1.83
C ASP A 1131 -29.19 -21.96 1.26
N ALA A 1132 -30.38 -21.81 1.83
CA ALA A 1132 -31.55 -22.57 1.43
C ALA A 1132 -32.85 -21.78 1.63
N ILE A 1133 -33.75 -21.93 0.66
CA ILE A 1133 -35.15 -21.52 0.75
C ILE A 1133 -36.04 -22.76 0.53
N PRO A 1134 -37.33 -22.74 0.88
CA PRO A 1134 -38.22 -23.88 0.62
C PRO A 1134 -38.18 -24.32 -0.86
N GLY A 1135 -37.68 -25.54 -1.10
CA GLY A 1135 -37.58 -26.12 -2.45
C GLY A 1135 -36.32 -25.77 -3.25
N PHE A 1136 -35.34 -25.05 -2.68
CA PHE A 1136 -34.10 -24.69 -3.36
C PHE A 1136 -32.92 -24.56 -2.39
N ILE A 1137 -31.78 -25.15 -2.75
CA ILE A 1137 -30.54 -25.16 -1.98
C ILE A 1137 -29.42 -24.71 -2.90
N ALA A 1138 -28.52 -23.86 -2.40
CA ALA A 1138 -27.28 -23.54 -3.07
C ALA A 1138 -26.09 -23.72 -2.11
N VAL A 1139 -24.99 -24.25 -2.63
CA VAL A 1139 -23.72 -24.43 -1.92
C VAL A 1139 -22.61 -23.86 -2.79
N ALA A 1140 -21.87 -22.88 -2.30
CA ALA A 1140 -20.72 -22.32 -2.99
C ALA A 1140 -19.44 -22.75 -2.28
N TYR A 1141 -18.38 -23.08 -3.00
CA TYR A 1141 -17.12 -23.54 -2.42
C TYR A 1141 -15.94 -23.33 -3.36
N GLN A 1142 -14.73 -23.45 -2.85
CA GLN A 1142 -13.49 -23.37 -3.62
C GLN A 1142 -12.84 -24.75 -3.80
N ASP A 1143 -12.39 -25.04 -5.04
CA ASP A 1143 -11.41 -26.09 -5.33
C ASP A 1143 -10.00 -25.53 -5.10
N ALA A 1144 -9.36 -25.90 -4.00
CA ALA A 1144 -8.03 -25.40 -3.66
C ALA A 1144 -6.95 -25.91 -4.63
N THR A 1145 -7.21 -26.99 -5.35
CA THR A 1145 -6.27 -27.53 -6.34
C THR A 1145 -6.15 -26.62 -7.57
N ARG A 1146 -7.22 -25.88 -7.89
CA ARG A 1146 -7.32 -25.07 -9.12
C ARG A 1146 -7.59 -23.59 -8.87
N GLU A 1147 -7.84 -23.23 -7.61
CA GLU A 1147 -8.31 -21.90 -7.20
C GLU A 1147 -9.63 -21.49 -7.89
N ILE A 1148 -10.52 -22.46 -8.13
CA ILE A 1148 -11.79 -22.24 -8.83
C ILE A 1148 -12.94 -22.18 -7.82
N ILE A 1149 -13.85 -21.22 -8.01
CA ILE A 1149 -15.09 -21.11 -7.25
C ILE A 1149 -16.19 -21.88 -7.98
N HIS A 1150 -16.80 -22.80 -7.26
CA HIS A 1150 -17.91 -23.63 -7.68
C HIS A 1150 -19.21 -23.21 -7.00
N LEU A 1151 -20.33 -23.36 -7.70
CA LEU A 1151 -21.68 -23.18 -7.19
C LEU A 1151 -22.52 -24.41 -7.52
N MET A 1152 -22.95 -25.11 -6.48
CA MET A 1152 -23.89 -26.21 -6.55
C MET A 1152 -25.31 -25.72 -6.30
N THR A 1153 -26.26 -26.02 -7.18
CA THR A 1153 -27.68 -25.68 -6.98
C THR A 1153 -28.61 -26.86 -7.20
N GLY A 1154 -29.74 -26.90 -6.51
CA GLY A 1154 -30.74 -27.95 -6.71
C GLY A 1154 -31.94 -27.86 -5.78
N VAL A 1155 -32.93 -28.73 -6.02
CA VAL A 1155 -34.18 -28.78 -5.24
C VAL A 1155 -34.11 -29.75 -4.05
N GLU A 1156 -33.13 -30.66 -4.05
CA GLU A 1156 -32.85 -31.60 -2.97
C GLU A 1156 -31.34 -31.85 -2.85
N PRO A 1157 -30.81 -32.16 -1.65
CA PRO A 1157 -29.37 -32.35 -1.44
C PRO A 1157 -28.70 -33.40 -2.33
N ALA A 1158 -29.43 -34.46 -2.70
CA ALA A 1158 -28.89 -35.55 -3.51
C ALA A 1158 -28.83 -35.24 -5.02
N GLY A 1159 -29.44 -34.12 -5.44
CA GLY A 1159 -29.56 -33.71 -6.85
C GLY A 1159 -28.92 -32.36 -7.15
N LEU A 1160 -28.00 -31.89 -6.28
CA LEU A 1160 -27.25 -30.66 -6.53
C LEU A 1160 -26.41 -30.81 -7.81
N LYS A 1161 -26.50 -29.84 -8.71
CA LYS A 1161 -25.69 -29.74 -9.93
C LYS A 1161 -24.57 -28.75 -9.68
N ASP A 1162 -23.34 -29.15 -9.95
CA ASP A 1162 -22.14 -28.34 -9.80
C ASP A 1162 -21.86 -27.51 -11.07
N GLN A 1163 -21.50 -26.24 -10.89
CA GLN A 1163 -21.14 -25.30 -11.94
C GLN A 1163 -19.92 -24.49 -11.51
N GLU A 1164 -18.93 -24.39 -12.41
CA GLU A 1164 -17.77 -23.51 -12.26
C GLU A 1164 -18.18 -22.06 -12.56
N ILE A 1165 -17.83 -21.12 -11.67
CA ILE A 1165 -18.23 -19.70 -11.76
C ILE A 1165 -17.06 -18.77 -12.04
N ALA A 1166 -15.93 -18.94 -11.34
CA ALA A 1166 -14.80 -18.01 -11.43
C ALA A 1166 -13.46 -18.66 -11.04
N THR A 1167 -12.36 -18.09 -11.50
CA THR A 1167 -10.98 -18.44 -11.12
C THR A 1167 -10.37 -17.34 -10.24
N GLY A 1168 -9.64 -17.71 -9.18
CA GLY A 1168 -8.86 -16.78 -8.36
C GLY A 1168 -9.71 -15.94 -7.40
N GLY A 1169 -9.97 -16.46 -6.19
CA GLY A 1169 -10.69 -15.75 -5.14
C GLY A 1169 -10.38 -16.28 -3.75
N SER A 1170 -10.58 -15.44 -2.72
CA SER A 1170 -10.50 -15.81 -1.31
C SER A 1170 -11.73 -15.28 -0.58
N GLY A 1171 -12.31 -16.13 0.28
CA GLY A 1171 -13.58 -15.86 0.95
C GLY A 1171 -14.78 -15.89 0.00
N ILE A 1172 -15.80 -16.68 0.33
CA ILE A 1172 -17.05 -16.76 -0.43
C ILE A 1172 -18.18 -16.28 0.49
N ALA A 1173 -19.15 -15.58 -0.09
CA ALA A 1173 -20.44 -15.28 0.52
C ALA A 1173 -21.55 -15.79 -0.39
N LEU A 1174 -22.53 -16.49 0.18
CA LEU A 1174 -23.70 -16.93 -0.56
C LEU A 1174 -24.99 -16.51 0.14
N ARG A 1175 -25.91 -15.91 -0.63
CA ARG A 1175 -27.29 -15.67 -0.20
C ARG A 1175 -28.30 -15.97 -1.29
N ILE A 1176 -29.44 -16.51 -0.89
CA ILE A 1176 -30.60 -16.77 -1.75
C ILE A 1176 -31.73 -15.86 -1.30
N ARG A 1177 -32.23 -15.04 -2.21
CA ARG A 1177 -33.40 -14.19 -1.96
C ARG A 1177 -34.68 -15.02 -1.95
N SER A 1178 -35.74 -14.49 -1.35
CA SER A 1178 -37.05 -15.16 -1.33
C SER A 1178 -37.65 -15.42 -2.71
N ASP A 1179 -37.17 -14.74 -3.76
CA ASP A 1179 -37.56 -14.95 -5.16
C ASP A 1179 -36.69 -16.02 -5.89
N GLY A 1180 -35.71 -16.63 -5.20
CA GLY A 1180 -34.79 -17.60 -5.77
C GLY A 1180 -33.59 -17.02 -6.51
N THR A 1181 -33.37 -15.70 -6.44
CA THR A 1181 -32.14 -15.07 -6.94
C THR A 1181 -30.97 -15.44 -6.03
N ILE A 1182 -29.86 -15.88 -6.64
CA ILE A 1182 -28.59 -16.14 -5.94
C ILE A 1182 -27.75 -14.88 -5.99
N LEU A 1183 -27.14 -14.58 -4.86
CA LEU A 1183 -26.17 -13.52 -4.68
C LEU A 1183 -24.89 -14.18 -4.18
N LEU A 1184 -23.85 -14.14 -5.01
CA LEU A 1184 -22.55 -14.73 -4.71
C LEU A 1184 -21.51 -13.61 -4.71
N ALA A 1185 -20.77 -13.45 -3.61
CA ALA A 1185 -19.67 -12.50 -3.54
C ALA A 1185 -18.37 -13.18 -3.12
N PHE A 1186 -17.24 -12.74 -3.67
CA PHE A 1186 -15.92 -13.25 -3.28
C PHE A 1186 -14.83 -12.18 -3.44
N GLY A 1187 -13.79 -12.28 -2.62
CA GLY A 1187 -12.65 -11.36 -2.65
C GLY A 1187 -11.60 -11.80 -3.67
N GLN A 1188 -11.04 -10.86 -4.44
CA GLN A 1188 -9.93 -11.12 -5.36
C GLN A 1188 -8.59 -11.04 -4.59
N PRO A 1189 -7.63 -11.97 -4.77
CA PRO A 1189 -6.41 -12.03 -3.96
C PRO A 1189 -5.53 -10.76 -4.01
N ASN A 1190 -5.72 -9.92 -5.03
CA ASN A 1190 -4.85 -8.77 -5.33
C ASN A 1190 -5.61 -7.45 -5.55
N MET A 1191 -6.93 -7.40 -5.33
CA MET A 1191 -7.72 -6.19 -5.57
C MET A 1191 -8.53 -5.79 -4.34
N GLU A 1192 -8.62 -4.48 -4.09
CA GLU A 1192 -9.63 -3.85 -3.23
C GLU A 1192 -11.03 -3.91 -3.88
N ALA A 1193 -11.39 -5.04 -4.48
CA ALA A 1193 -12.60 -5.22 -5.26
C ALA A 1193 -13.32 -6.51 -4.86
N VAL A 1194 -14.63 -6.38 -4.63
CA VAL A 1194 -15.55 -7.50 -4.41
C VAL A 1194 -16.33 -7.71 -5.69
N GLN A 1195 -16.22 -8.90 -6.27
CA GLN A 1195 -17.08 -9.29 -7.38
C GLN A 1195 -18.39 -9.84 -6.84
N VAL A 1196 -19.53 -9.32 -7.32
CA VAL A 1196 -20.86 -9.77 -6.94
C VAL A 1196 -21.56 -10.32 -8.17
N TRP A 1197 -21.93 -11.60 -8.14
CA TRP A 1197 -22.77 -12.20 -9.17
C TRP A 1197 -24.22 -12.19 -8.72
N HIS A 1198 -25.13 -11.81 -9.62
CA HIS A 1198 -26.57 -11.78 -9.36
C HIS A 1198 -27.35 -12.48 -10.46
N GLY A 1199 -28.33 -13.30 -10.09
CA GLY A 1199 -29.23 -13.91 -11.07
C GLY A 1199 -29.94 -15.16 -10.58
N HIS A 1200 -30.75 -15.75 -11.45
CA HIS A 1200 -31.26 -17.10 -11.23
C HIS A 1200 -30.17 -18.12 -11.57
N ALA A 1201 -30.27 -19.34 -11.03
CA ALA A 1201 -29.25 -20.38 -11.23
C ALA A 1201 -28.88 -20.65 -12.70
N GLU A 1202 -29.78 -20.36 -13.65
CA GLU A 1202 -29.56 -20.56 -15.09
C GLU A 1202 -28.91 -19.34 -15.78
N ASN A 1203 -28.90 -18.14 -15.17
CA ASN A 1203 -28.39 -16.89 -15.73
C ASN A 1203 -27.82 -16.00 -14.62
N LEU A 1204 -26.54 -16.18 -14.25
CA LEU A 1204 -25.83 -15.29 -13.33
C LEU A 1204 -25.09 -14.20 -14.12
N GLU A 1205 -25.32 -12.93 -13.78
CA GLU A 1205 -24.62 -11.77 -14.35
C GLU A 1205 -23.59 -11.22 -13.35
N LEU A 1206 -22.43 -10.76 -13.85
CA LEU A 1206 -21.34 -10.21 -13.05
C LEU A 1206 -21.55 -8.70 -12.80
N LEU A 1207 -21.40 -8.28 -11.54
CA LEU A 1207 -21.40 -6.88 -11.11
C LEU A 1207 -20.12 -6.61 -10.29
N GLN A 1208 -19.25 -5.73 -10.76
CA GLN A 1208 -18.01 -5.38 -10.04
C GLN A 1208 -18.23 -4.21 -9.08
N LEU A 1209 -17.80 -4.36 -7.82
CA LEU A 1209 -17.83 -3.30 -6.80
C LEU A 1209 -16.42 -3.05 -6.26
N HIS A 1210 -15.95 -1.81 -6.30
CA HIS A 1210 -14.67 -1.40 -5.71
C HIS A 1210 -14.90 -0.98 -4.25
N THR A 1211 -14.20 -1.62 -3.31
CA THR A 1211 -14.30 -1.37 -1.87
C THR A 1211 -12.88 -1.23 -1.31
N GLY A 1212 -12.42 0.00 -1.04
CA GLY A 1212 -11.03 0.33 -0.70
C GLY A 1212 -10.45 -0.31 0.58
N GLY A 1213 -10.24 -1.63 0.61
CA GLY A 1213 -9.56 -2.35 1.69
C GLY A 1213 -9.46 -3.87 1.46
N SER A 1214 -8.56 -4.53 2.19
CA SER A 1214 -8.35 -5.99 2.13
C SER A 1214 -9.46 -6.77 2.86
N VAL A 1215 -9.95 -7.86 2.25
CA VAL A 1215 -11.23 -8.49 2.62
C VAL A 1215 -11.03 -9.95 3.06
N GLY A 1216 -11.44 -10.30 4.30
CA GLY A 1216 -11.63 -11.69 4.75
C GLY A 1216 -13.07 -12.18 4.55
N ARG A 1217 -13.39 -13.43 4.96
CA ARG A 1217 -14.73 -14.08 4.85
C ARG A 1217 -15.88 -13.08 4.83
N PHE A 1218 -16.62 -13.06 3.73
CA PHE A 1218 -17.72 -12.12 3.50
C PHE A 1218 -19.02 -12.85 3.86
N ASN A 1219 -19.86 -12.28 4.72
CA ASN A 1219 -21.25 -12.69 4.84
C ASN A 1219 -22.05 -11.58 4.17
N ALA A 1220 -22.34 -11.77 2.87
CA ALA A 1220 -22.93 -10.73 2.04
C ALA A 1220 -24.36 -10.43 2.49
N LEU A 1221 -24.63 -9.14 2.59
CA LEU A 1221 -25.93 -8.60 2.80
C LEU A 1221 -26.32 -7.79 1.57
N LEU A 1222 -27.10 -8.40 0.68
CA LEU A 1222 -27.53 -7.79 -0.57
C LEU A 1222 -29.04 -7.50 -0.48
N LEU A 1223 -29.29 -6.29 0.03
CA LEU A 1223 -30.47 -5.42 -0.06
C LEU A 1223 -31.84 -6.09 -0.26
N SER A 1224 -32.67 -6.05 0.79
CA SER A 1224 -34.12 -6.11 0.60
C SER A 1224 -34.61 -4.87 -0.19
N SER A 1225 -35.51 -5.09 -1.15
CA SER A 1225 -35.88 -4.15 -2.22
C SER A 1225 -36.76 -2.96 -1.79
N LYS A 1226 -36.50 -2.33 -0.64
CA LYS A 1226 -37.27 -1.15 -0.19
C LYS A 1226 -36.45 0.13 0.07
N GLY A 1227 -35.14 0.13 -0.18
CA GLY A 1227 -34.29 1.32 -0.02
C GLY A 1227 -34.24 2.22 -1.28
N PRO A 1228 -34.25 3.57 -1.14
CA PRO A 1228 -34.26 4.51 -2.26
C PRO A 1228 -32.95 4.59 -3.07
N ILE A 1229 -31.85 3.98 -2.62
CA ILE A 1229 -30.52 4.11 -3.23
C ILE A 1229 -30.40 3.33 -4.55
N LEU A 1230 -31.07 2.18 -4.68
CA LEU A 1230 -31.10 1.40 -5.94
C LEU A 1230 -32.10 1.96 -6.97
N ALA A 1231 -33.07 2.77 -6.56
CA ALA A 1231 -33.99 3.44 -7.49
C ALA A 1231 -33.24 4.45 -8.37
N THR A 1232 -32.29 5.19 -7.78
CA THR A 1232 -31.46 6.16 -8.52
C THR A 1232 -30.52 5.51 -9.53
N LEU A 1233 -29.99 4.32 -9.24
CA LEU A 1233 -29.15 3.55 -10.19
C LEU A 1233 -29.99 2.92 -11.32
N ARG A 1234 -31.19 2.40 -11.01
CA ARG A 1234 -32.13 1.88 -12.03
C ARG A 1234 -32.68 2.99 -12.92
N ASP A 1235 -32.98 4.17 -12.38
CA ASP A 1235 -33.52 5.30 -13.14
C ASP A 1235 -32.45 5.94 -14.05
N ASN A 1236 -31.18 5.87 -13.69
CA ASN A 1236 -30.07 6.32 -14.56
C ASN A 1236 -29.74 5.31 -15.67
N LEU A 1237 -29.84 4.00 -15.44
CA LEU A 1237 -29.59 2.96 -16.45
C LEU A 1237 -30.77 2.74 -17.43
N SER A 1238 -31.99 3.10 -17.04
CA SER A 1238 -33.17 3.00 -17.91
C SER A 1238 -33.35 4.19 -18.86
N ALA A 1239 -32.50 5.22 -18.76
CA ALA A 1239 -32.54 6.39 -19.64
C ALA A 1239 -31.81 6.22 -20.99
N GLU A 1240 -31.03 5.13 -21.20
CA GLU A 1240 -30.20 4.92 -22.40
C GLU A 1240 -30.54 3.71 -23.27
N LEU A 1241 -31.62 2.97 -22.99
CA LEU A 1241 -32.05 1.85 -23.83
C LEU A 1241 -33.46 2.08 -24.41
N GLU A 1242 -33.53 2.75 -25.56
CA GLU A 1242 -34.68 2.64 -26.47
C GLU A 1242 -34.70 1.23 -27.08
N ILE A 1243 -35.37 0.30 -26.41
CA ILE A 1243 -35.68 -1.02 -26.99
C ILE A 1243 -36.86 -0.87 -27.96
N ASN A 1244 -36.56 -1.04 -29.24
CA ASN A 1244 -37.51 -1.16 -30.35
C ASN A 1244 -38.39 -2.42 -30.21
N PRO A 1245 -39.73 -2.33 -30.08
CA PRO A 1245 -40.59 -3.48 -29.85
C PRO A 1245 -41.12 -4.09 -31.16
N GLN A 1246 -40.24 -4.62 -32.01
CA GLN A 1246 -40.63 -5.37 -33.22
C GLN A 1246 -39.54 -6.35 -33.69
N ILE A 1247 -39.28 -7.45 -32.97
CA ILE A 1247 -38.70 -8.66 -33.60
C ILE A 1247 -39.42 -9.90 -33.02
N GLU A 1248 -40.30 -10.48 -33.82
CA GLU A 1248 -40.89 -11.81 -33.61
C GLU A 1248 -39.82 -12.90 -33.79
N SER A 1249 -39.77 -13.84 -32.84
CA SER A 1249 -39.28 -15.22 -32.94
C SER A 1249 -38.18 -15.53 -33.97
N VAL A 1250 -36.96 -15.80 -33.49
CA VAL A 1250 -35.98 -16.62 -34.21
C VAL A 1250 -35.72 -17.90 -33.42
N ASN A 1251 -35.82 -19.02 -34.13
CA ASN A 1251 -35.82 -20.40 -33.66
C ASN A 1251 -34.36 -20.88 -33.50
N LEU A 1252 -33.98 -21.31 -32.28
CA LEU A 1252 -32.65 -21.84 -31.98
C LEU A 1252 -32.58 -23.34 -32.27
N THR A 1253 -32.29 -23.66 -33.53
CA THR A 1253 -31.65 -24.93 -33.92
C THR A 1253 -30.56 -24.56 -34.94
N ASP A 1254 -29.39 -24.14 -34.42
CA ASP A 1254 -28.05 -24.29 -35.01
C ASP A 1254 -27.11 -23.29 -34.32
N PHE A 1255 -26.55 -23.71 -33.18
CA PHE A 1255 -25.19 -23.38 -32.73
C PHE A 1255 -24.69 -24.47 -31.78
#